data_AF-A0A423WV19-F1
#
_entry.id   AF-A0A423WV19-F1
#
_cell.length_a   1.000
_cell.length_b   1.000
_cell.length_c   1.000
_cell.angle_alpha   90.00
_cell.angle_beta   90.00
_cell.angle_gamma   90.00
#
_symmetry.space_group_name_H-M   'P 1'
#
loop_
_entity.id
_entity.type
_entity.pdbx_description
1 polymer ?
#
loop_
_entity_poly.entity_id
_entity_poly.type
_entity_poly.pdbx_seq_one_letter_code
_entity_poly.pdbx_strand_id
1 'polypeptide(L)'
;MSQWLSEQYSTLREQVSAAGRALGPLRLTKVQLLRLFIRKTLHDLRLHLYDVKDTYIGTKPVAWVTLIALIAGTIFIVTRQVRRFSSAGRRPKLPTVQMHKGWDYPTLLEQAAKKYPDSPYIITYSGYEYVVFPSSAFDEIRRLNASRASMLDWFTQVFWQGWHFLGTDNSARYHMVGIDLARALPSRIWMRQDHACAAFEAVLGPSGSNKEWTPVSLWGTVQKVVSIMNATGLLGPQLGVDPRWVKATQRLHTAIMVGIVGSHITPRVLRPLVAPIVFLPAKIVDWHMATLLRPMVKRELEEFRAKGHPEKKTPVNGIISSTTTSRRENDDNNGVQQSVNEKFPLTAWLLDRYRSPDGALKHLLRDYIVIAFEAATTSAGMLYFLLAELATRPELVQELREELKQNMDQKGHLPLSYLAELRKMDSFMLESARVTGSSHLALFRRVQKPLRLSIGPELPRGTLICVDAYHAAKSQTKYEDAATLDPLRFYRMRQQPGHEDMHQFTTPGPDNTIWGGGTQACPGRPFASITIKIVLAHLLLHYDVQLLPDGVTALIVGSTLGYGSGVHCLGLDSLSRLNATLDGRVQQARPLAYPCFEDPGGAECETIQDGLLNEYVRASTYNGFMNMQGEACSADPDDQCLLDPETLAAPTNASCGQGTVSPYYVAVRDEVDVQAVFEYARQPDAAILTIKNTGVDHNMRSSRRGSLAIWTHELQTKVFHSSFLPTGSSNSDDNTTAITLGTGVSASDGLIFAHQYGHIIAVANDARPAIGGGWALNGGHGVLASAHGLGADNLLQVTIVTPDGQIRTANRYKDQDLFWALRGAGGGAFGVVLNVTIRAYADSQVTKAMFAFPGTSESMRGYANLLAENLPDWALLGWGGASDANLSVLSNSLIHNTSEAAAQLATAVNYVEAQEGGSVSFQVYPSFYEYFIDVINGTLAKSEPISTTVLYTNRVVPVSVVKNATARAALVDAVLNISTTGLTYGILANMPLLYGSVTPDPGTSLHPAWYQGGVYLVAYAGWESTTALSERKEAVSLLQNATALLNSVAPEGATYSNEADPWMEGWAQAFWGDNYAKLIAVKASVDPDGLLSCWHCVGWDKYVTDTCISGLAS
;
A
#
# COMPACT_ATOMS: atom_id res chain seq x y z
N MET A 1 22.16 -38.36 -43.52
CA MET A 1 21.04 -37.41 -43.35
C MET A 1 19.94 -38.03 -42.49
N SER A 2 19.50 -39.26 -42.79
CA SER A 2 18.52 -40.01 -41.97
C SER A 2 18.91 -40.13 -40.49
N GLN A 3 20.17 -40.46 -40.18
CA GLN A 3 20.64 -40.62 -38.79
C GLN A 3 20.66 -39.30 -38.02
N TRP A 4 21.13 -38.20 -38.63
CA TRP A 4 21.13 -36.87 -38.01
C TRP A 4 19.72 -36.30 -37.83
N LEU A 5 18.84 -36.46 -38.84
CA LEU A 5 17.43 -36.09 -38.71
C LEU A 5 16.73 -36.97 -37.67
N SER A 6 17.06 -38.26 -37.58
CA SER A 6 16.56 -39.17 -36.55
C SER A 6 17.03 -38.75 -35.16
N GLU A 7 18.28 -38.30 -35.00
CA GLU A 7 18.82 -37.77 -33.74
C GLU A 7 18.09 -36.48 -33.34
N GLN A 8 18.01 -35.47 -34.21
CA GLN A 8 17.30 -34.21 -33.91
C GLN A 8 15.81 -34.44 -33.63
N TYR A 9 15.17 -35.31 -34.42
CA TYR A 9 13.78 -35.71 -34.19
C TYR A 9 13.63 -36.48 -32.87
N SER A 10 14.58 -37.32 -32.48
CA SER A 10 14.56 -38.05 -31.20
C SER A 10 14.78 -37.14 -29.99
N THR A 11 15.65 -36.12 -30.10
CA THR A 11 15.85 -35.09 -29.07
C THR A 11 14.60 -34.24 -28.91
N LEU A 12 13.98 -33.82 -30.02
CA LEU A 12 12.69 -33.12 -29.98
C LEU A 12 11.60 -34.02 -29.36
N ARG A 13 11.57 -35.32 -29.72
CA ARG A 13 10.63 -36.30 -29.16
C ARG A 13 10.87 -36.55 -27.68
N GLU A 14 12.11 -36.48 -27.20
CA GLU A 14 12.46 -36.57 -25.79
C GLU A 14 12.06 -35.31 -25.03
N GLN A 15 12.28 -34.11 -25.57
CA GLN A 15 11.77 -32.87 -24.98
C GLN A 15 10.25 -32.86 -24.92
N VAL A 16 9.59 -33.36 -25.98
CA VAL A 16 8.13 -33.55 -26.04
C VAL A 16 7.67 -34.71 -25.14
N SER A 17 8.50 -35.73 -24.90
CA SER A 17 8.22 -36.86 -23.99
C SER A 17 8.47 -36.49 -22.53
N ALA A 18 9.45 -35.64 -22.24
CA ALA A 18 9.68 -35.01 -20.95
C ALA A 18 8.53 -34.04 -20.64
N ALA A 19 8.11 -33.22 -21.61
CA ALA A 19 6.88 -32.43 -21.53
C ALA A 19 5.63 -33.32 -21.46
N GLY A 20 5.61 -34.48 -22.12
CA GLY A 20 4.51 -35.43 -22.09
C GLY A 20 4.43 -36.25 -20.80
N ARG A 21 5.56 -36.44 -20.11
CA ARG A 21 5.63 -36.95 -18.72
C ARG A 21 5.23 -35.84 -17.74
N ALA A 22 5.62 -34.60 -18.00
CA ALA A 22 5.15 -33.40 -17.27
C ALA A 22 3.64 -33.22 -17.35
N LEU A 23 3.06 -33.59 -18.49
CA LEU A 23 1.64 -33.54 -18.79
C LEU A 23 0.98 -34.94 -18.72
N GLY A 24 1.68 -35.92 -18.15
CA GLY A 24 1.27 -37.33 -18.06
C GLY A 24 -0.08 -37.56 -17.40
N PRO A 25 -0.46 -36.80 -16.35
CA PRO A 25 -1.78 -36.92 -15.71
C PRO A 25 -2.96 -36.60 -16.64
N LEU A 26 -2.70 -35.97 -17.79
CA LEU A 26 -3.71 -35.35 -18.66
C LEU A 26 -4.03 -36.21 -19.88
N ARG A 27 -3.38 -37.37 -19.99
CA ARG A 27 -3.58 -38.39 -21.05
C ARG A 27 -3.56 -37.80 -22.48
N LEU A 28 -2.80 -36.73 -22.71
CA LEU A 28 -2.70 -36.07 -24.01
C LEU A 28 -1.89 -36.93 -25.00
N THR A 29 -2.41 -37.09 -26.21
CA THR A 29 -1.71 -37.77 -27.29
C THR A 29 -0.50 -36.96 -27.78
N LYS A 30 0.50 -37.63 -28.37
CA LYS A 30 1.70 -36.98 -28.95
C LYS A 30 1.35 -35.88 -29.97
N VAL A 31 0.21 -35.99 -30.64
CA VAL A 31 -0.28 -35.00 -31.61
C VAL A 31 -0.88 -33.77 -30.92
N GLN A 32 -1.60 -33.95 -29.81
CA GLN A 32 -2.12 -32.83 -29.01
C GLN A 32 -0.98 -32.03 -28.37
N LEU A 33 0.03 -32.72 -27.83
CA LEU A 33 1.25 -32.09 -27.31
C LEU A 33 1.99 -31.27 -28.36
N LEU A 34 2.18 -31.83 -29.55
CA LEU A 34 2.82 -31.12 -30.67
C LEU A 34 1.98 -29.91 -31.13
N ARG A 35 0.65 -30.04 -31.20
CA ARG A 35 -0.26 -28.94 -31.53
C ARG A 35 -0.24 -27.83 -30.47
N LEU A 36 -0.18 -28.17 -29.19
CA LEU A 36 -0.05 -27.22 -28.08
C LEU A 36 1.29 -26.49 -28.13
N PHE A 37 2.38 -27.22 -28.34
CA PHE A 37 3.71 -26.64 -28.48
C PHE A 37 3.80 -25.70 -29.68
N ILE A 38 3.27 -26.11 -30.84
CA ILE A 38 3.22 -25.28 -32.05
C ILE A 38 2.30 -24.07 -31.85
N ARG A 39 1.10 -24.24 -31.27
CA ARG A 39 0.17 -23.13 -30.99
C ARG A 39 0.79 -22.12 -30.03
N LYS A 40 1.43 -22.57 -28.96
CA LYS A 40 2.10 -21.70 -27.98
C LYS A 40 3.30 -21.00 -28.61
N THR A 41 4.15 -21.73 -29.33
CA THR A 41 5.29 -21.14 -30.06
C THR A 41 4.82 -20.10 -31.09
N LEU A 42 3.76 -20.38 -31.84
CA LEU A 42 3.18 -19.44 -32.81
C LEU A 42 2.47 -18.26 -32.14
N HIS A 43 1.77 -18.49 -31.03
CA HIS A 43 1.13 -17.45 -30.23
C HIS A 43 2.17 -16.51 -29.61
N ASP A 44 3.26 -17.05 -29.07
CA ASP A 44 4.37 -16.30 -28.51
C ASP A 44 5.17 -15.57 -29.61
N LEU A 45 5.32 -16.16 -30.80
CA LEU A 45 5.84 -15.47 -31.99
C LEU A 45 4.92 -14.32 -32.43
N ARG A 46 3.60 -14.52 -32.36
CA ARG A 46 2.58 -13.54 -32.76
C ARG A 46 2.48 -12.39 -31.75
N LEU A 47 2.63 -12.68 -30.46
CA LEU A 47 2.82 -11.68 -29.41
C LEU A 47 4.14 -10.93 -29.59
N HIS A 48 5.20 -11.60 -30.03
CA HIS A 48 6.45 -10.93 -30.42
C HIS A 48 6.27 -9.99 -31.62
N LEU A 49 5.30 -10.24 -32.51
CA LEU A 49 5.00 -9.38 -33.66
C LEU A 49 4.02 -8.24 -33.33
N TYR A 50 3.11 -8.44 -32.37
CA TYR A 50 2.10 -7.44 -31.97
C TYR A 50 2.69 -6.34 -31.07
N ASP A 51 3.64 -6.70 -30.21
CA ASP A 51 4.20 -5.82 -29.16
C ASP A 51 5.42 -5.01 -29.63
N VAL A 52 5.89 -5.25 -30.87
CA VAL A 52 6.95 -4.45 -31.53
C VAL A 52 6.40 -3.09 -32.03
N LYS A 53 5.09 -2.84 -31.91
CA LYS A 53 4.53 -1.50 -32.13
C LYS A 53 4.96 -0.49 -31.06
N ASP A 54 5.27 -0.93 -29.84
CA ASP A 54 5.67 -0.04 -28.73
C ASP A 54 7.19 0.07 -28.54
N THR A 55 8.00 -0.51 -29.43
CA THR A 55 9.44 -0.30 -29.42
C THR A 55 9.94 -0.07 -30.84
N TYR A 56 10.07 1.21 -31.19
CA TYR A 56 10.65 1.68 -32.44
C TYR A 56 12.03 1.04 -32.66
N ILE A 57 12.14 0.11 -33.62
CA ILE A 57 13.21 -0.05 -34.62
C ILE A 57 12.64 -1.00 -35.68
N GLY A 58 12.27 -0.44 -36.83
CA GLY A 58 11.71 -1.19 -37.94
C GLY A 58 12.77 -2.06 -38.62
N THR A 59 12.53 -3.37 -38.68
CA THR A 59 12.99 -4.20 -39.80
C THR A 59 11.90 -5.21 -40.16
N LYS A 60 11.54 -5.28 -41.45
CA LYS A 60 10.41 -6.06 -41.95
C LYS A 60 10.69 -7.58 -41.86
N PRO A 61 9.69 -8.41 -41.46
CA PRO A 61 9.84 -9.86 -41.24
C PRO A 61 10.15 -10.69 -42.51
N VAL A 62 9.95 -10.12 -43.71
CA VAL A 62 10.21 -10.80 -44.98
C VAL A 62 11.72 -11.03 -45.23
N ALA A 63 12.59 -10.15 -44.72
CA ALA A 63 14.04 -10.29 -44.83
C ALA A 63 14.59 -11.46 -43.98
N TRP A 64 13.94 -11.77 -42.86
CA TRP A 64 14.36 -12.84 -41.96
C TRP A 64 14.07 -14.24 -42.53
N VAL A 65 12.90 -14.42 -43.16
CA VAL A 65 12.54 -15.69 -43.80
C VAL A 65 13.39 -15.96 -45.05
N THR A 66 13.70 -14.93 -45.83
CA THR A 66 14.58 -15.05 -47.01
C THR A 66 16.04 -15.26 -46.63
N LEU A 67 16.53 -14.65 -45.55
CA LEU A 67 17.90 -14.89 -45.04
C LEU A 67 18.06 -16.29 -44.46
N ILE A 68 17.07 -16.80 -43.71
CA ILE A 68 17.06 -18.19 -43.19
C ILE A 68 17.02 -19.20 -44.34
N ALA A 69 16.23 -18.93 -45.40
CA ALA A 69 16.16 -19.78 -46.59
C ALA A 69 17.48 -19.76 -47.39
N LEU A 70 18.12 -18.60 -47.55
CA LEU A 70 19.44 -18.46 -48.18
C LEU A 70 20.52 -19.18 -47.37
N ILE A 71 20.55 -19.01 -46.05
CA ILE A 71 21.48 -19.72 -45.16
C ILE A 71 21.27 -21.24 -45.23
N ALA A 72 20.01 -21.73 -45.29
CA ALA A 72 19.70 -23.14 -45.48
C ALA A 72 20.18 -23.69 -46.84
N GLY A 73 20.10 -22.89 -47.91
CA GLY A 73 20.62 -23.21 -49.23
C GLY A 73 22.15 -23.29 -49.28
N THR A 74 22.85 -22.38 -48.60
CA THR A 74 24.33 -22.38 -48.51
C THR A 74 24.84 -23.51 -47.59
N ILE A 75 24.07 -23.84 -46.53
CA ILE A 75 24.30 -25.02 -45.66
C ILE A 75 24.31 -26.32 -46.48
N PHE A 76 23.42 -26.46 -47.46
CA PHE A 76 23.33 -27.66 -48.32
C PHE A 76 24.59 -27.87 -49.18
N ILE A 77 25.20 -26.79 -49.67
CA ILE A 77 26.40 -26.84 -50.53
C ILE A 77 27.67 -27.09 -49.71
N VAL A 78 27.81 -26.43 -48.56
CA VAL A 78 29.03 -26.52 -47.72
C VAL A 78 29.09 -27.83 -46.90
N THR A 79 27.95 -28.37 -46.45
CA THR A 79 27.93 -29.65 -45.70
C THR A 79 28.33 -30.86 -46.55
N ARG A 80 28.21 -30.77 -47.89
CA ARG A 80 28.68 -31.82 -48.81
C ARG A 80 30.21 -31.84 -48.95
N GLN A 81 30.89 -30.70 -48.77
CA GLN A 81 32.36 -30.59 -48.86
C GLN A 81 33.09 -30.74 -47.51
N VAL A 82 32.47 -30.34 -46.39
CA VAL A 82 33.17 -30.25 -45.08
C VAL A 82 33.15 -31.57 -44.27
N ARG A 83 32.42 -32.60 -44.71
CA ARG A 83 32.48 -33.94 -44.08
C ARG A 83 33.86 -34.62 -44.11
N ARG A 84 34.85 -34.05 -44.79
CA ARG A 84 36.23 -34.55 -44.81
C ARG A 84 37.17 -33.93 -43.76
N PHE A 85 36.78 -32.85 -43.08
CA PHE A 85 37.66 -32.18 -42.12
C PHE A 85 36.89 -31.70 -40.89
N SER A 86 36.64 -32.61 -39.95
CA SER A 86 36.33 -32.19 -38.57
C SER A 86 37.02 -33.09 -37.55
N SER A 87 38.13 -32.56 -37.03
CA SER A 87 38.83 -32.87 -35.77
C SER A 87 39.20 -34.33 -35.49
N ALA A 88 40.41 -34.68 -35.92
CA ALA A 88 41.22 -35.78 -35.40
C ALA A 88 41.70 -35.50 -33.96
N GLY A 89 40.77 -35.44 -33.00
CA GLY A 89 41.09 -35.61 -31.58
C GLY A 89 41.10 -37.09 -31.22
N ARG A 90 42.00 -37.54 -30.33
CA ARG A 90 42.02 -38.92 -29.82
C ARG A 90 40.66 -39.24 -29.18
N ARG A 91 39.77 -39.94 -29.91
CA ARG A 91 38.49 -40.42 -29.41
C ARG A 91 38.76 -41.53 -28.36
N PRO A 92 38.08 -41.54 -27.21
CA PRO A 92 38.21 -42.64 -26.25
C PRO A 92 37.85 -43.97 -26.92
N LYS A 93 38.63 -45.03 -26.68
CA LYS A 93 38.33 -46.39 -27.18
C LYS A 93 37.23 -47.02 -26.32
N LEU A 94 35.98 -46.62 -26.54
CA LEU A 94 34.79 -47.13 -25.85
C LEU A 94 33.71 -47.55 -26.84
N PRO A 95 32.87 -48.53 -26.48
CA PRO A 95 31.73 -48.93 -27.31
C PRO A 95 30.77 -47.74 -27.49
N THR A 96 30.35 -47.50 -28.74
CA THR A 96 29.37 -46.45 -29.05
C THR A 96 28.00 -47.09 -29.27
N VAL A 97 26.99 -46.61 -28.55
CA VAL A 97 25.59 -47.00 -28.75
C VAL A 97 24.93 -45.95 -29.63
N GLN A 98 24.48 -46.38 -30.81
CA GLN A 98 23.86 -45.50 -31.80
C GLN A 98 22.35 -45.39 -31.58
N MET A 99 21.78 -44.21 -31.84
CA MET A 99 20.33 -44.02 -31.80
C MET A 99 19.66 -44.78 -32.97
N HIS A 100 18.78 -45.73 -32.66
CA HIS A 100 18.03 -46.49 -33.67
C HIS A 100 16.67 -45.83 -34.01
N LYS A 101 16.19 -46.05 -35.24
CA LYS A 101 14.91 -45.53 -35.71
C LYS A 101 13.76 -46.08 -34.85
N GLY A 102 13.05 -45.19 -34.15
CA GLY A 102 11.90 -45.53 -33.31
C GLY A 102 12.18 -45.50 -31.81
N TRP A 103 13.46 -45.56 -31.40
CA TRP A 103 13.86 -45.41 -30.00
C TRP A 103 13.69 -43.97 -29.53
N ASP A 104 13.40 -43.80 -28.24
CA ASP A 104 13.61 -42.57 -27.50
C ASP A 104 14.86 -42.71 -26.60
N TYR A 105 15.29 -41.61 -25.97
CA TYR A 105 16.47 -41.63 -25.12
C TYR A 105 16.37 -42.57 -23.89
N PRO A 106 15.23 -42.67 -23.18
CA PRO A 106 15.04 -43.72 -22.18
C PRO A 106 15.28 -45.12 -22.73
N THR A 107 14.68 -45.45 -23.88
CA THR A 107 14.89 -46.75 -24.53
C THR A 107 16.38 -46.95 -24.89
N LEU A 108 17.05 -45.92 -25.40
CA LEU A 108 18.47 -45.97 -25.71
C LEU A 108 19.31 -46.28 -24.47
N LEU A 109 19.05 -45.61 -23.35
CA LEU A 109 19.76 -45.85 -22.08
C LEU A 109 19.48 -47.25 -21.56
N GLU A 110 18.23 -47.74 -21.61
CA GLU A 110 17.88 -49.11 -21.20
C GLU A 110 18.62 -50.17 -22.03
N GLN A 111 18.68 -50.00 -23.35
CA GLN A 111 19.40 -50.91 -24.23
C GLN A 111 20.92 -50.83 -24.03
N ALA A 112 21.45 -49.62 -23.78
CA ALA A 112 22.86 -49.41 -23.49
C ALA A 112 23.27 -50.06 -22.16
N ALA A 113 22.47 -49.85 -21.09
CA ALA A 113 22.71 -50.43 -19.77
C ALA A 113 22.59 -51.96 -19.78
N LYS A 114 21.65 -52.53 -20.55
CA LYS A 114 21.58 -54.00 -20.75
C LYS A 114 22.84 -54.58 -21.40
N LYS A 115 23.46 -53.83 -22.32
CA LYS A 115 24.63 -54.29 -23.06
C LYS A 115 25.96 -54.01 -22.34
N TYR A 116 25.99 -52.95 -21.53
CA TYR A 116 27.18 -52.43 -20.84
C TYR A 116 26.85 -52.05 -19.38
N PRO A 117 26.43 -53.00 -18.53
CA PRO A 117 25.91 -52.69 -17.19
C PRO A 117 26.94 -52.03 -16.27
N ASP A 118 28.19 -52.52 -16.28
CA ASP A 118 29.26 -52.08 -15.38
C ASP A 118 30.39 -51.34 -16.09
N SER A 119 30.18 -50.93 -17.35
CA SER A 119 31.22 -50.31 -18.17
C SER A 119 30.72 -49.04 -18.86
N PRO A 120 31.53 -47.97 -18.93
CA PRO A 120 31.11 -46.75 -19.60
C PRO A 120 30.98 -46.95 -21.12
N TYR A 121 30.05 -46.22 -21.72
CA TYR A 121 29.76 -46.27 -23.16
C TYR A 121 29.59 -44.88 -23.73
N ILE A 122 29.68 -44.75 -25.06
CA ILE A 122 29.51 -43.48 -25.76
C ILE A 122 28.10 -43.39 -26.35
N ILE A 123 27.39 -42.29 -26.09
CA ILE A 123 26.15 -41.92 -26.80
C ILE A 123 26.27 -40.54 -27.43
N THR A 124 25.42 -40.30 -28.43
CA THR A 124 25.21 -38.94 -28.96
C THR A 124 23.99 -38.31 -28.31
N TYR A 125 24.21 -37.21 -27.59
CA TYR A 125 23.16 -36.42 -26.94
C TYR A 125 23.29 -34.96 -27.35
N SER A 126 22.21 -34.34 -27.83
CA SER A 126 22.20 -32.93 -28.28
C SER A 126 23.32 -32.54 -29.27
N GLY A 127 23.71 -33.46 -30.15
CA GLY A 127 24.77 -33.24 -31.16
C GLY A 127 26.21 -33.28 -30.62
N TYR A 128 26.41 -33.83 -29.41
CA TYR A 128 27.70 -34.08 -28.79
C TYR A 128 27.84 -35.55 -28.38
N GLU A 129 29.05 -36.08 -28.45
CA GLU A 129 29.36 -37.42 -27.93
C GLU A 129 29.68 -37.31 -26.43
N TYR A 130 29.01 -38.12 -25.63
CA TYR A 130 29.21 -38.23 -24.19
C TYR A 130 29.68 -39.63 -23.82
N VAL A 131 30.67 -39.70 -22.93
CA VAL A 131 30.96 -40.94 -22.20
C VAL A 131 30.03 -41.00 -21.00
N VAL A 132 29.07 -41.92 -21.04
CA VAL A 132 28.12 -42.18 -19.96
C VAL A 132 28.69 -43.23 -19.03
N PHE A 133 28.82 -42.87 -17.76
CA PHE A 133 29.23 -43.77 -16.70
C PHE A 133 28.01 -44.37 -15.99
N PRO A 134 28.08 -45.63 -15.54
CA PRO A 134 27.03 -46.23 -14.70
C PRO A 134 26.86 -45.44 -13.40
N SER A 135 25.69 -45.57 -12.78
CA SER A 135 25.31 -44.87 -11.54
C SER A 135 26.27 -45.14 -10.37
N SER A 136 26.94 -46.29 -10.36
CA SER A 136 27.98 -46.65 -9.39
C SER A 136 29.18 -45.70 -9.38
N ALA A 137 29.47 -45.01 -10.50
CA ALA A 137 30.55 -44.03 -10.60
C ALA A 137 30.18 -42.61 -10.10
N PHE A 138 28.94 -42.41 -9.62
CA PHE A 138 28.45 -41.10 -9.18
C PHE A 138 29.37 -40.43 -8.15
N ASP A 139 29.78 -41.17 -7.11
CA ASP A 139 30.62 -40.65 -6.04
C ASP A 139 32.03 -40.30 -6.51
N GLU A 140 32.61 -41.09 -7.42
CA GLU A 140 33.92 -40.80 -7.98
C GLU A 140 33.87 -39.53 -8.83
N ILE A 141 32.86 -39.40 -9.69
CA ILE A 141 32.72 -38.25 -10.59
C ILE A 141 32.36 -36.98 -9.83
N ARG A 142 31.51 -37.04 -8.79
CA ARG A 142 31.17 -35.84 -8.00
C ARG A 142 32.38 -35.26 -7.25
N ARG A 143 33.34 -36.11 -6.85
CA ARG A 143 34.56 -35.68 -6.13
C ARG A 143 35.57 -34.99 -7.03
N LEU A 144 35.37 -35.00 -8.35
CA LEU A 144 36.25 -34.29 -9.30
C LEU A 144 36.11 -32.77 -9.13
N ASN A 145 37.23 -32.11 -8.92
CA ASN A 145 37.31 -30.65 -8.92
C ASN A 145 37.23 -30.09 -10.35
N ALA A 146 36.91 -28.79 -10.46
CA ALA A 146 36.76 -28.11 -11.74
C ALA A 146 38.05 -28.13 -12.60
N SER A 147 39.23 -28.20 -11.98
CA SER A 147 40.51 -28.23 -12.69
C SER A 147 40.84 -29.58 -13.36
N ARG A 148 40.19 -30.68 -12.93
CA ARG A 148 40.26 -31.99 -13.59
C ARG A 148 39.10 -32.19 -14.55
N ALA A 149 37.88 -31.83 -14.13
CA ALA A 149 36.68 -31.91 -14.96
C ALA A 149 35.71 -30.78 -14.58
N SER A 150 35.40 -29.89 -15.52
CA SER A 150 34.63 -28.65 -15.28
C SER A 150 33.20 -28.76 -15.80
N MET A 151 32.22 -28.47 -14.94
CA MET A 151 30.82 -28.30 -15.32
C MET A 151 30.61 -27.00 -16.10
N LEU A 152 31.27 -25.91 -15.69
CA LEU A 152 31.12 -24.61 -16.34
C LEU A 152 31.61 -24.63 -17.80
N ASP A 153 32.73 -25.30 -18.06
CA ASP A 153 33.24 -25.45 -19.42
C ASP A 153 32.34 -26.32 -20.26
N TRP A 154 31.67 -27.31 -19.64
CA TRP A 154 30.62 -28.07 -20.30
C TRP A 154 29.44 -27.18 -20.66
N PHE A 155 28.93 -26.36 -19.74
CA PHE A 155 27.88 -25.37 -20.01
C PHE A 155 28.30 -24.44 -21.16
N THR A 156 29.51 -23.90 -21.12
CA THR A 156 30.03 -22.97 -22.14
C THR A 156 30.13 -23.61 -23.53
N GLN A 157 30.57 -24.87 -23.60
CA GLN A 157 30.74 -25.59 -24.87
C GLN A 157 29.42 -26.11 -25.44
N VAL A 158 28.61 -26.76 -24.61
CA VAL A 158 27.44 -27.52 -25.04
C VAL A 158 26.19 -26.65 -25.02
N PHE A 159 25.97 -25.95 -23.91
CA PHE A 159 24.74 -25.22 -23.65
C PHE A 159 24.79 -23.82 -24.27
N TRP A 160 25.83 -23.05 -23.98
CA TRP A 160 26.02 -21.68 -24.47
C TRP A 160 26.72 -21.60 -25.85
N GLN A 161 27.27 -22.71 -26.33
CA GLN A 161 27.91 -22.87 -27.64
C GLN A 161 28.90 -21.75 -28.04
N GLY A 162 29.70 -21.26 -27.10
CA GLY A 162 30.71 -20.22 -27.34
C GLY A 162 30.18 -18.79 -27.36
N TRP A 163 28.89 -18.57 -27.05
CA TRP A 163 28.32 -17.24 -26.85
C TRP A 163 28.32 -16.88 -25.36
N HIS A 164 29.26 -16.02 -24.96
CA HIS A 164 29.58 -15.68 -23.56
C HIS A 164 28.58 -14.73 -22.87
N PHE A 165 27.32 -14.75 -23.29
CA PHE A 165 26.29 -13.86 -22.79
C PHE A 165 26.15 -13.91 -21.25
N LEU A 166 26.31 -15.09 -20.63
CA LEU A 166 26.09 -15.31 -19.18
C LEU A 166 27.35 -15.41 -18.28
N GLY A 167 28.55 -15.06 -18.76
CA GLY A 167 29.73 -14.99 -17.87
C GLY A 167 30.95 -15.77 -18.32
N THR A 168 32.13 -15.26 -17.95
CA THR A 168 33.41 -16.02 -17.94
C THR A 168 34.10 -15.94 -16.58
N ASP A 169 33.64 -15.08 -15.66
CA ASP A 169 34.15 -14.99 -14.30
C ASP A 169 33.04 -15.41 -13.32
N ASN A 170 33.33 -16.45 -12.54
CA ASN A 170 32.31 -17.20 -11.80
C ASN A 170 32.61 -17.30 -10.30
N SER A 171 33.80 -16.96 -9.80
CA SER A 171 34.09 -17.22 -8.38
C SER A 171 33.27 -16.33 -7.44
N ALA A 172 33.17 -15.02 -7.72
CA ALA A 172 32.48 -14.08 -6.85
C ALA A 172 30.98 -14.42 -6.72
N ARG A 173 30.28 -14.55 -7.85
CA ARG A 173 28.85 -14.91 -7.91
C ARG A 173 28.55 -16.27 -7.30
N TYR A 174 29.33 -17.32 -7.59
CA TYR A 174 29.09 -18.65 -7.02
C TYR A 174 29.29 -18.67 -5.51
N HIS A 175 30.32 -17.99 -4.99
CA HIS A 175 30.55 -17.88 -3.55
C HIS A 175 29.47 -17.03 -2.87
N MET A 176 29.07 -15.90 -3.47
CA MET A 176 28.00 -15.07 -2.93
C MET A 176 26.69 -15.87 -2.82
N VAL A 177 26.27 -16.55 -3.89
CA VAL A 177 25.03 -17.36 -3.89
C VAL A 177 25.14 -18.55 -2.94
N GLY A 178 26.26 -19.28 -2.99
CA GLY A 178 26.44 -20.54 -2.25
C GLY A 178 26.79 -20.36 -0.76
N ILE A 179 27.22 -19.17 -0.34
CA ILE A 179 27.67 -18.89 1.04
C ILE A 179 26.84 -17.76 1.64
N ASP A 180 26.93 -16.54 1.09
CA ASP A 180 26.38 -15.33 1.73
C ASP A 180 24.85 -15.34 1.67
N LEU A 181 24.28 -15.51 0.47
CA LEU A 181 22.84 -15.64 0.27
C LEU A 181 22.28 -16.85 1.02
N ALA A 182 22.96 -17.99 0.93
CA ALA A 182 22.54 -19.20 1.63
C ALA A 182 22.41 -18.96 3.15
N ARG A 183 23.43 -18.37 3.79
CA ARG A 183 23.45 -18.08 5.23
C ARG A 183 22.38 -17.08 5.68
N ALA A 184 22.01 -16.13 4.81
CA ALA A 184 21.02 -15.11 5.15
C ALA A 184 19.57 -15.65 5.14
N LEU A 185 19.30 -16.72 4.39
CA LEU A 185 17.94 -17.21 4.15
C LEU A 185 17.10 -17.50 5.41
N PRO A 186 17.60 -18.16 6.47
CA PRO A 186 16.83 -18.46 7.68
C PRO A 186 16.15 -17.24 8.26
N SER A 187 16.91 -16.16 8.45
CA SER A 187 16.41 -14.90 9.02
C SER A 187 15.42 -14.15 8.12
N ARG A 188 15.23 -14.58 6.87
CA ARG A 188 14.40 -13.90 5.86
C ARG A 188 13.22 -14.75 5.39
N ILE A 189 12.91 -15.87 6.04
CA ILE A 189 11.80 -16.75 5.63
C ILE A 189 10.45 -16.01 5.69
N TRP A 190 10.19 -15.23 6.73
CA TRP A 190 8.94 -14.49 6.88
C TRP A 190 8.79 -13.41 5.80
N MET A 191 9.81 -12.58 5.59
CA MET A 191 9.84 -11.64 4.46
C MET A 191 9.62 -12.34 3.11
N ARG A 192 10.20 -13.54 2.90
CA ARG A 192 9.96 -14.30 1.67
C ARG A 192 8.52 -14.83 1.58
N GLN A 193 7.90 -15.20 2.70
CA GLN A 193 6.48 -15.54 2.76
C GLN A 193 5.61 -14.36 2.31
N ASP A 194 5.99 -13.15 2.69
CA ASP A 194 5.32 -11.91 2.28
C ASP A 194 5.49 -11.64 0.78
N HIS A 195 6.72 -11.79 0.28
CA HIS A 195 6.99 -11.66 -1.16
C HIS A 195 6.21 -12.68 -1.98
N ALA A 196 6.02 -13.90 -1.46
CA ALA A 196 5.23 -14.91 -2.12
C ALA A 196 3.78 -14.44 -2.22
N CYS A 197 3.21 -13.92 -1.13
CA CYS A 197 1.84 -13.47 -1.22
C CYS A 197 1.65 -12.22 -2.10
N ALA A 198 2.49 -11.19 -1.96
CA ALA A 198 2.41 -10.03 -2.86
C ALA A 198 2.50 -10.46 -4.35
N ALA A 199 3.28 -11.50 -4.64
CA ALA A 199 3.34 -12.09 -5.97
C ALA A 199 2.05 -12.83 -6.38
N PHE A 200 1.35 -13.47 -5.45
CA PHE A 200 0.03 -14.07 -5.71
C PHE A 200 -1.04 -13.00 -5.92
N GLU A 201 -1.10 -11.97 -5.08
CA GLU A 201 -2.05 -10.86 -5.23
C GLU A 201 -1.85 -10.13 -6.56
N ALA A 202 -0.61 -9.87 -6.96
CA ALA A 202 -0.30 -9.23 -8.25
C ALA A 202 -0.70 -10.09 -9.46
N VAL A 203 -0.80 -11.42 -9.31
CA VAL A 203 -1.05 -12.35 -10.43
C VAL A 203 -2.49 -12.83 -10.48
N LEU A 204 -3.13 -13.04 -9.32
CA LEU A 204 -4.46 -13.64 -9.18
C LEU A 204 -5.49 -12.69 -8.53
N GLY A 205 -5.08 -11.54 -8.00
CA GLY A 205 -5.94 -10.64 -7.23
C GLY A 205 -5.95 -10.96 -5.71
N PRO A 206 -6.63 -10.13 -4.89
CA PRO A 206 -6.66 -10.30 -3.44
C PRO A 206 -7.21 -11.67 -3.03
N SER A 207 -6.50 -12.34 -2.11
CA SER A 207 -6.92 -13.64 -1.57
C SER A 207 -8.29 -13.51 -0.89
N GLY A 208 -9.33 -14.18 -1.44
CA GLY A 208 -10.70 -14.17 -0.89
C GLY A 208 -11.70 -13.25 -1.59
N SER A 209 -11.30 -12.44 -2.58
CA SER A 209 -12.24 -11.59 -3.34
C SER A 209 -13.13 -12.38 -4.31
N ASN A 210 -12.64 -13.51 -4.83
CA ASN A 210 -13.37 -14.40 -5.72
C ASN A 210 -13.63 -15.75 -5.05
N LYS A 211 -14.89 -15.97 -4.64
CA LYS A 211 -15.40 -17.29 -4.24
C LYS A 211 -15.69 -18.19 -5.46
N GLU A 212 -15.38 -17.72 -6.67
CA GLU A 212 -15.62 -18.45 -7.92
C GLU A 212 -14.32 -18.99 -8.53
N TRP A 213 -14.42 -20.16 -9.15
CA TRP A 213 -13.32 -20.80 -9.87
C TRP A 213 -12.90 -19.99 -11.09
N THR A 214 -11.65 -19.54 -11.11
CA THR A 214 -11.07 -18.75 -12.21
C THR A 214 -10.10 -19.59 -13.05
N PRO A 215 -10.26 -19.67 -14.39
CA PRO A 215 -9.33 -20.39 -15.26
C PRO A 215 -8.04 -19.61 -15.47
N VAL A 216 -6.90 -20.26 -15.22
CA VAL A 216 -5.56 -19.70 -15.39
C VAL A 216 -4.62 -20.66 -16.10
N SER A 217 -3.60 -20.11 -16.78
CA SER A 217 -2.51 -20.93 -17.32
C SER A 217 -1.57 -21.34 -16.19
N LEU A 218 -1.49 -22.64 -15.87
CA LEU A 218 -0.68 -23.11 -14.75
C LEU A 218 0.81 -22.70 -14.89
N TRP A 219 1.40 -22.90 -16.07
CA TRP A 219 2.78 -22.46 -16.35
C TRP A 219 2.93 -20.94 -16.26
N GLY A 220 2.01 -20.19 -16.88
CA GLY A 220 2.09 -18.73 -16.93
C GLY A 220 2.00 -18.10 -15.54
N THR A 221 1.07 -18.60 -14.71
CA THR A 221 0.85 -18.15 -13.33
C THR A 221 2.06 -18.45 -12.46
N VAL A 222 2.52 -19.71 -12.40
CA VAL A 222 3.66 -20.11 -11.57
C VAL A 222 4.93 -19.36 -11.98
N GLN A 223 5.17 -19.20 -13.29
CA GLN A 223 6.34 -18.46 -13.76
C GLN A 223 6.29 -16.98 -13.34
N LYS A 224 5.12 -16.33 -13.37
CA LYS A 224 4.96 -14.94 -12.90
C LYS A 224 5.19 -14.84 -11.39
N VAL A 225 4.52 -15.67 -10.59
CA VAL A 225 4.63 -15.66 -9.12
C VAL A 225 6.08 -15.82 -8.68
N VAL A 226 6.78 -16.83 -9.20
CA VAL A 226 8.19 -17.08 -8.85
C VAL A 226 9.10 -15.96 -9.32
N SER A 227 8.84 -15.38 -10.50
CA SER A 227 9.65 -14.26 -11.02
C SER A 227 9.50 -13.03 -10.14
N ILE A 228 8.28 -12.68 -9.74
CA ILE A 228 7.99 -11.53 -8.86
C ILE A 228 8.61 -11.78 -7.48
N MET A 229 8.30 -12.90 -6.82
CA MET A 229 8.81 -13.22 -5.48
C MET A 229 10.34 -13.17 -5.41
N ASN A 230 11.03 -13.76 -6.40
CA ASN A 230 12.48 -13.73 -6.44
C ASN A 230 13.02 -12.34 -6.76
N ALA A 231 12.43 -11.63 -7.71
CA ALA A 231 12.85 -10.28 -8.08
C ALA A 231 12.66 -9.30 -6.90
N THR A 232 11.56 -9.37 -6.17
CA THR A 232 11.31 -8.55 -4.97
C THR A 232 12.37 -8.78 -3.91
N GLY A 233 12.72 -10.04 -3.61
CA GLY A 233 13.79 -10.33 -2.65
C GLY A 233 15.19 -9.90 -3.09
N LEU A 234 15.52 -10.05 -4.38
CA LEU A 234 16.86 -9.80 -4.91
C LEU A 234 17.09 -8.33 -5.29
N LEU A 235 16.06 -7.66 -5.83
CA LEU A 235 16.11 -6.32 -6.43
C LEU A 235 15.34 -5.28 -5.61
N GLY A 236 14.49 -5.71 -4.67
CA GLY A 236 13.57 -4.84 -3.93
C GLY A 236 12.20 -4.71 -4.60
N PRO A 237 11.20 -4.21 -3.87
CA PRO A 237 9.80 -4.20 -4.30
C PRO A 237 9.55 -3.33 -5.54
N GLN A 238 10.19 -2.16 -5.64
CA GLN A 238 10.00 -1.22 -6.76
C GLN A 238 10.21 -1.87 -8.13
N LEU A 239 11.29 -2.66 -8.29
CA LEU A 239 11.60 -3.34 -9.55
C LEU A 239 11.05 -4.77 -9.60
N GLY A 240 10.85 -5.40 -8.44
CA GLY A 240 10.34 -6.78 -8.34
C GLY A 240 8.94 -6.97 -8.91
N VAL A 241 8.06 -5.98 -8.72
CA VAL A 241 6.68 -5.99 -9.24
C VAL A 241 6.53 -5.25 -10.57
N ASP A 242 7.59 -4.62 -11.10
CA ASP A 242 7.53 -3.89 -12.37
C ASP A 242 7.19 -4.87 -13.52
N PRO A 243 6.05 -4.69 -14.22
CA PRO A 243 5.66 -5.57 -15.31
C PRO A 243 6.71 -5.67 -16.42
N ARG A 244 7.50 -4.61 -16.64
CA ARG A 244 8.60 -4.59 -17.62
C ARG A 244 9.69 -5.56 -17.23
N TRP A 245 10.07 -5.58 -15.94
CA TRP A 245 11.09 -6.49 -15.41
C TRP A 245 10.62 -7.95 -15.45
N VAL A 246 9.40 -8.22 -14.97
CA VAL A 246 8.82 -9.57 -14.95
C VAL A 246 8.74 -10.13 -16.38
N LYS A 247 8.23 -9.33 -17.33
CA LYS A 247 8.12 -9.70 -18.74
C LYS A 247 9.49 -9.91 -19.38
N ALA A 248 10.50 -9.09 -19.05
CA ALA A 248 11.86 -9.26 -19.54
C ALA A 248 12.50 -10.55 -19.01
N THR A 249 12.34 -10.86 -17.73
CA THR A 249 12.84 -12.10 -17.10
C THR A 249 12.25 -13.35 -17.77
N GLN A 250 10.96 -13.33 -18.08
CA GLN A 250 10.29 -14.41 -18.81
C GLN A 250 10.78 -14.54 -20.26
N ARG A 251 10.91 -13.41 -20.97
CA ARG A 251 11.35 -13.36 -22.37
C ARG A 251 12.80 -13.81 -22.55
N LEU A 252 13.68 -13.47 -21.61
CA LEU A 252 15.09 -13.81 -21.68
C LEU A 252 15.31 -15.33 -21.79
N HIS A 253 14.54 -16.12 -21.04
CA HIS A 253 14.58 -17.59 -21.11
C HIS A 253 14.18 -18.13 -22.48
N THR A 254 13.04 -17.68 -23.00
CA THR A 254 12.56 -18.11 -24.32
C THR A 254 13.57 -17.74 -25.40
N ALA A 255 14.09 -16.51 -25.38
CA ALA A 255 15.07 -16.04 -26.35
C ALA A 255 16.38 -16.85 -26.31
N ILE A 256 16.85 -17.21 -25.11
CA ILE A 256 18.02 -18.07 -24.93
C ILE A 256 17.76 -19.47 -25.48
N MET A 257 16.63 -20.09 -25.14
CA MET A 257 16.30 -21.45 -25.59
C MET A 257 16.18 -21.53 -27.11
N VAL A 258 15.58 -20.52 -27.74
CA VAL A 258 15.53 -20.39 -29.21
C VAL A 258 16.94 -20.30 -29.79
N GLY A 259 17.82 -19.49 -29.18
CA GLY A 259 19.22 -19.38 -29.59
C GLY A 259 19.99 -20.71 -29.48
N ILE A 260 19.78 -21.45 -28.40
CA ILE A 260 20.37 -22.78 -28.16
C ILE A 260 19.91 -23.77 -29.25
N VAL A 261 18.60 -23.92 -29.43
CA VAL A 261 18.02 -24.85 -30.43
C VAL A 261 18.49 -24.48 -31.84
N GLY A 262 18.42 -23.20 -32.21
CA GLY A 262 18.90 -22.70 -33.50
C GLY A 262 20.38 -22.98 -33.75
N SER A 263 21.20 -22.92 -32.70
CA SER A 263 22.64 -23.24 -32.78
C SER A 263 22.89 -24.75 -32.91
N HIS A 264 22.12 -25.60 -32.22
CA HIS A 264 22.26 -27.08 -32.31
C HIS A 264 21.93 -27.63 -33.69
N ILE A 265 20.89 -27.11 -34.36
CA ILE A 265 20.52 -27.52 -35.71
C ILE A 265 21.49 -27.00 -36.79
N THR A 266 22.35 -26.03 -36.46
CA THR A 266 23.37 -25.47 -37.35
C THR A 266 24.64 -26.36 -37.35
N PRO A 267 25.23 -26.69 -38.50
CA PRO A 267 26.50 -27.43 -38.56
C PRO A 267 27.65 -26.70 -37.85
N ARG A 268 28.53 -27.43 -37.15
CA ARG A 268 29.60 -26.88 -36.28
C ARG A 268 30.44 -25.75 -36.93
N VAL A 269 30.73 -25.86 -38.23
CA VAL A 269 31.57 -24.89 -38.95
C VAL A 269 30.85 -23.56 -39.24
N LEU A 270 29.53 -23.56 -39.36
CA LEU A 270 28.73 -22.36 -39.63
C LEU A 270 28.20 -21.69 -38.36
N ARG A 271 28.30 -22.37 -37.21
CA ARG A 271 27.83 -21.85 -35.92
C ARG A 271 28.41 -20.48 -35.54
N PRO A 272 29.71 -20.16 -35.76
CA PRO A 272 30.23 -18.84 -35.42
C PRO A 272 29.53 -17.68 -36.17
N LEU A 273 28.96 -17.95 -37.34
CA LEU A 273 28.23 -16.96 -38.14
C LEU A 273 26.74 -16.88 -37.77
N VAL A 274 26.13 -18.01 -37.41
CA VAL A 274 24.69 -18.09 -37.10
C VAL A 274 24.39 -17.74 -35.64
N ALA A 275 25.26 -18.12 -34.71
CA ALA A 275 25.07 -17.87 -33.27
C ALA A 275 24.80 -16.37 -32.96
N PRO A 276 25.50 -15.38 -33.56
CA PRO A 276 25.19 -13.98 -33.32
C PRO A 276 23.78 -13.53 -33.69
N ILE A 277 23.22 -14.17 -34.70
CA ILE A 277 21.92 -13.83 -35.25
C ILE A 277 20.83 -14.44 -34.35
N VAL A 278 20.95 -15.72 -34.01
CA VAL A 278 19.93 -16.44 -33.21
C VAL A 278 19.90 -16.00 -31.75
N PHE A 279 21.00 -15.49 -31.20
CA PHE A 279 21.06 -14.92 -29.85
C PHE A 279 20.82 -13.41 -29.80
N LEU A 280 20.57 -12.75 -30.94
CA LEU A 280 20.28 -11.30 -30.96
C LEU A 280 19.07 -10.91 -30.09
N PRO A 281 17.93 -11.64 -30.11
CA PRO A 281 16.81 -11.32 -29.22
C PRO A 281 17.19 -11.38 -27.74
N ALA A 282 18.00 -12.37 -27.33
CA ALA A 282 18.47 -12.48 -25.96
C ALA A 282 19.35 -11.28 -25.55
N LYS A 283 20.21 -10.80 -26.45
CA LYS A 283 21.00 -9.58 -26.24
C LYS A 283 20.16 -8.31 -26.11
N ILE A 284 19.07 -8.21 -26.87
CA ILE A 284 18.15 -7.05 -26.78
C ILE A 284 17.45 -7.05 -25.42
N VAL A 285 16.94 -8.21 -24.99
CA VAL A 285 16.28 -8.33 -23.68
C VAL A 285 17.25 -8.05 -22.54
N ASP A 286 18.48 -8.55 -22.62
CA ASP A 286 19.55 -8.24 -21.65
C ASP A 286 19.86 -6.76 -21.53
N TRP A 287 20.02 -6.11 -22.68
CA TRP A 287 20.28 -4.68 -22.72
C TRP A 287 19.13 -3.92 -22.07
N HIS A 288 17.89 -4.30 -22.36
CA HIS A 288 16.71 -3.73 -21.71
C HIS A 288 16.70 -3.97 -20.19
N MET A 289 16.99 -5.19 -19.74
CA MET A 289 17.13 -5.51 -18.32
C MET A 289 18.22 -4.67 -17.64
N ALA A 290 19.37 -4.50 -18.29
CA ALA A 290 20.46 -3.66 -17.80
C ALA A 290 20.06 -2.17 -17.74
N THR A 291 19.22 -1.68 -18.65
CA THR A 291 18.71 -0.31 -18.57
C THR A 291 17.77 -0.10 -17.39
N LEU A 292 16.92 -1.07 -17.08
CA LEU A 292 16.02 -1.03 -15.92
C LEU A 292 16.78 -1.11 -14.58
N LEU A 293 17.85 -1.91 -14.50
CA LEU A 293 18.64 -2.06 -13.27
C LEU A 293 19.59 -0.90 -12.99
N ARG A 294 20.06 -0.22 -14.05
CA ARG A 294 21.14 0.76 -13.95
C ARG A 294 20.91 1.83 -12.87
N PRO A 295 19.72 2.44 -12.71
CA PRO A 295 19.50 3.44 -11.66
C PRO A 295 19.72 2.87 -10.26
N MET A 296 19.14 1.71 -9.98
CA MET A 296 19.26 1.03 -8.68
C MET A 296 20.72 0.67 -8.36
N VAL A 297 21.41 0.00 -9.27
CA VAL A 297 22.78 -0.47 -9.05
C VAL A 297 23.76 0.71 -8.94
N LYS A 298 23.53 1.81 -9.68
CA LYS A 298 24.34 3.02 -9.55
C LYS A 298 24.22 3.63 -8.15
N ARG A 299 22.99 3.82 -7.68
CA ARG A 299 22.72 4.37 -6.34
C ARG A 299 23.40 3.53 -5.25
N GLU A 300 23.24 2.22 -5.29
CA GLU A 300 23.86 1.32 -4.30
C GLU A 300 25.39 1.31 -4.35
N LEU A 301 25.96 1.42 -5.55
CA LEU A 301 27.41 1.54 -5.71
C LEU A 301 27.93 2.86 -5.13
N GLU A 302 27.19 3.96 -5.29
CA GLU A 302 27.51 5.27 -4.72
C GLU A 302 27.40 5.25 -3.19
N GLU A 303 26.35 4.66 -2.63
CA GLU A 303 26.17 4.47 -1.19
C GLU A 303 27.28 3.60 -0.57
N PHE A 304 27.66 2.50 -1.24
CA PHE A 304 28.75 1.65 -0.79
C PHE A 304 30.08 2.41 -0.76
N ARG A 305 30.33 3.29 -1.74
CA ARG A 305 31.51 4.16 -1.77
C ARG A 305 31.47 5.24 -0.70
N ALA A 306 30.30 5.83 -0.44
CA ALA A 306 30.12 6.87 0.56
C ALA A 306 30.38 6.37 2.00
N LYS A 307 30.12 5.09 2.28
CA LYS A 307 30.34 4.45 3.60
C LYS A 307 31.82 4.16 3.94
N GLY A 308 32.77 4.61 3.12
CA GLY A 308 34.19 4.68 3.50
C GLY A 308 34.94 3.33 3.53
N HIS A 309 34.44 2.27 2.90
CA HIS A 309 35.21 1.04 2.74
C HIS A 309 36.36 1.27 1.74
N PRO A 310 37.65 1.23 2.17
CA PRO A 310 38.75 1.57 1.29
C PRO A 310 38.89 0.53 0.18
N GLU A 311 38.88 1.00 -1.07
CA GLU A 311 39.37 0.25 -2.23
C GLU A 311 40.85 -0.12 -2.03
N LYS A 312 41.17 -1.24 -1.37
CA LYS A 312 42.53 -1.79 -1.38
C LYS A 312 42.59 -3.30 -1.46
N LYS A 313 43.02 -3.74 -2.66
CA LYS A 313 44.18 -4.60 -2.96
C LYS A 313 44.51 -5.72 -1.95
N THR A 314 44.57 -6.93 -2.52
CA THR A 314 45.18 -8.21 -2.06
C THR A 314 44.19 -9.21 -1.42
N PRO A 315 44.14 -10.49 -1.89
CA PRO A 315 43.20 -11.48 -1.39
C PRO A 315 43.69 -12.02 -0.04
N VAL A 316 42.95 -11.71 1.03
CA VAL A 316 43.28 -12.18 2.38
C VAL A 316 42.67 -13.56 2.60
N ASN A 317 43.51 -14.58 2.50
CA ASN A 317 43.28 -15.84 3.20
C ASN A 317 43.41 -15.57 4.70
N GLY A 318 42.31 -15.76 5.43
CA GLY A 318 42.30 -15.80 6.89
C GLY A 318 42.07 -14.44 7.55
N ILE A 319 40.82 -14.17 7.94
CA ILE A 319 40.41 -13.61 9.23
C ILE A 319 38.93 -14.03 9.40
N ILE A 320 38.73 -15.10 10.15
CA ILE A 320 37.54 -15.26 10.99
C ILE A 320 37.95 -14.62 12.30
N SER A 321 37.39 -13.46 12.63
CA SER A 321 37.18 -12.93 13.98
C SER A 321 36.97 -11.42 13.88
N SER A 322 35.70 -10.98 13.97
CA SER A 322 35.26 -9.81 14.76
C SER A 322 33.89 -9.29 14.26
N THR A 323 32.81 -10.06 14.44
CA THR A 323 31.46 -9.46 14.54
C THR A 323 30.43 -10.31 15.29
N THR A 324 30.84 -11.40 15.95
CA THR A 324 29.96 -12.19 16.81
C THR A 324 30.77 -12.69 18.00
N THR A 325 30.82 -11.86 19.06
CA THR A 325 30.79 -12.20 20.50
C THR A 325 31.41 -11.07 21.33
N SER A 326 30.68 -9.95 21.48
CA SER A 326 30.74 -9.05 22.66
C SER A 326 29.63 -8.00 22.56
N ARG A 327 28.40 -8.40 22.86
CA ARG A 327 27.33 -7.52 23.36
C ARG A 327 26.20 -8.42 23.88
N ARG A 328 26.44 -8.97 25.06
CA ARG A 328 25.39 -9.24 26.03
C ARG A 328 25.66 -8.29 27.20
N GLU A 329 24.58 -7.65 27.63
CA GLU A 329 24.42 -6.80 28.81
C GLU A 329 24.95 -5.36 28.68
N ASN A 330 23.98 -4.43 28.79
CA ASN A 330 24.09 -2.98 28.97
C ASN A 330 24.35 -2.15 27.69
N ASP A 331 23.29 -1.93 26.91
CA ASP A 331 23.03 -0.73 26.10
C ASP A 331 21.62 -0.85 25.48
N ASP A 332 20.59 -0.77 26.32
CA ASP A 332 19.21 -0.52 25.88
C ASP A 332 19.07 0.99 25.67
N ASN A 333 19.51 1.49 24.52
CA ASN A 333 19.10 2.73 23.87
C ASN A 333 19.96 2.93 22.60
N ASN A 334 19.30 3.03 21.45
CA ASN A 334 19.89 3.23 20.10
C ASN A 334 20.62 2.02 19.48
N GLY A 335 19.87 0.97 19.15
CA GLY A 335 20.34 -0.15 18.32
C GLY A 335 19.83 -0.06 16.88
N VAL A 336 20.73 0.15 15.92
CA VAL A 336 20.47 0.04 14.48
C VAL A 336 19.90 -1.34 14.16
N GLN A 337 18.58 -1.39 14.08
CA GLN A 337 17.81 -2.53 13.59
C GLN A 337 18.00 -2.57 12.08
N GLN A 338 19.07 -3.22 11.60
CA GLN A 338 19.26 -3.41 10.17
C GLN A 338 18.05 -4.21 9.66
N SER A 339 17.18 -3.56 8.91
CA SER A 339 15.77 -3.95 8.87
C SER A 339 15.61 -5.37 8.35
N VAL A 340 14.82 -6.17 9.08
CA VAL A 340 14.48 -7.55 8.71
C VAL A 340 13.65 -7.59 7.39
N ASN A 341 13.26 -6.42 6.87
CA ASN A 341 12.38 -6.23 5.70
C ASN A 341 13.06 -5.63 4.46
N GLU A 342 14.38 -5.43 4.47
CA GLU A 342 15.12 -4.99 3.28
C GLU A 342 15.50 -6.14 2.32
N LYS A 343 15.61 -5.83 1.02
CA LYS A 343 16.14 -6.75 -0.02
C LYS A 343 17.52 -7.30 0.36
N PHE A 344 17.91 -8.43 -0.24
CA PHE A 344 19.26 -8.97 -0.01
C PHE A 344 20.36 -7.97 -0.43
N PRO A 345 21.42 -7.76 0.38
CA PRO A 345 22.49 -6.81 0.10
C PRO A 345 23.51 -7.37 -0.91
N LEU A 346 23.03 -7.79 -2.09
CA LEU A 346 23.84 -8.45 -3.11
C LEU A 346 24.96 -7.56 -3.63
N THR A 347 24.72 -6.25 -3.79
CA THR A 347 25.76 -5.30 -4.25
C THR A 347 26.97 -5.32 -3.31
N ALA A 348 26.75 -5.24 -2.00
CA ALA A 348 27.83 -5.30 -1.01
C ALA A 348 28.58 -6.65 -1.08
N TRP A 349 27.85 -7.77 -1.04
CA TRP A 349 28.46 -9.11 -1.07
C TRP A 349 29.25 -9.40 -2.36
N LEU A 350 28.79 -8.87 -3.50
CA LEU A 350 29.50 -9.01 -4.78
C LEU A 350 30.75 -8.14 -4.83
N LEU A 351 30.66 -6.88 -4.39
CA LEU A 351 31.79 -5.94 -4.37
C LEU A 351 32.93 -6.46 -3.48
N ASP A 352 32.63 -7.03 -2.31
CA ASP A 352 33.63 -7.63 -1.41
C ASP A 352 34.42 -8.79 -2.05
N ARG A 353 33.88 -9.39 -3.11
CA ARG A 353 34.47 -10.55 -3.80
C ARG A 353 35.07 -10.20 -5.16
N TYR A 354 34.89 -8.99 -5.65
CA TYR A 354 35.47 -8.56 -6.92
C TYR A 354 36.96 -8.26 -6.79
N ARG A 355 37.75 -8.74 -7.77
CA ARG A 355 39.22 -8.59 -7.76
C ARG A 355 39.69 -7.18 -8.13
N SER A 356 38.89 -6.41 -8.86
CA SER A 356 39.18 -5.03 -9.27
C SER A 356 37.91 -4.17 -9.24
N PRO A 357 37.96 -2.91 -8.78
CA PRO A 357 36.86 -1.96 -8.84
C PRO A 357 36.57 -1.44 -10.26
N ASP A 358 37.51 -1.61 -11.20
CA ASP A 358 37.34 -1.16 -12.58
C ASP A 358 36.16 -1.90 -13.25
N GLY A 359 35.15 -1.14 -13.68
CA GLY A 359 33.97 -1.70 -14.34
C GLY A 359 32.96 -2.37 -13.39
N ALA A 360 33.03 -2.13 -12.07
CA ALA A 360 32.13 -2.71 -11.08
C ALA A 360 30.64 -2.61 -11.46
N LEU A 361 30.18 -1.45 -11.95
CA LEU A 361 28.80 -1.28 -12.41
C LEU A 361 28.41 -2.29 -13.50
N LYS A 362 29.30 -2.53 -14.48
CA LYS A 362 29.03 -3.46 -15.58
C LYS A 362 28.99 -4.91 -15.07
N HIS A 363 29.86 -5.26 -14.12
CA HIS A 363 29.87 -6.59 -13.49
C HIS A 363 28.62 -6.81 -12.65
N LEU A 364 28.22 -5.84 -11.81
CA LEU A 364 27.01 -5.89 -11.01
C LEU A 364 25.77 -6.06 -11.88
N LEU A 365 25.59 -5.21 -12.90
CA LEU A 365 24.45 -5.32 -13.81
C LEU A 365 24.33 -6.71 -14.43
N ARG A 366 25.46 -7.27 -14.89
CA ARG A 366 25.50 -8.61 -15.44
C ARG A 366 25.14 -9.66 -14.40
N ASP A 367 25.80 -9.65 -13.23
CA ASP A 367 25.59 -10.66 -12.21
C ASP A 367 24.16 -10.67 -11.69
N TYR A 368 23.55 -9.50 -11.48
CA TYR A 368 22.14 -9.38 -11.13
C TYR A 368 21.20 -10.01 -12.17
N ILE A 369 21.41 -9.72 -13.45
CA ILE A 369 20.58 -10.30 -14.55
C ILE A 369 20.74 -11.82 -14.57
N VAL A 370 21.97 -12.32 -14.44
CA VAL A 370 22.21 -13.77 -14.44
C VAL A 370 21.59 -14.44 -13.21
N ILE A 371 21.69 -13.85 -12.02
CA ILE A 371 21.07 -14.37 -10.80
C ILE A 371 19.55 -14.42 -10.95
N ALA A 372 18.93 -13.35 -11.43
CA ALA A 372 17.48 -13.29 -11.65
C ALA A 372 17.02 -14.32 -12.69
N PHE A 373 17.79 -14.48 -13.77
CA PHE A 373 17.57 -15.52 -14.79
C PHE A 373 17.64 -16.93 -14.17
N GLU A 374 18.75 -17.27 -13.51
CA GLU A 374 19.00 -18.61 -12.96
C GLU A 374 17.98 -19.01 -11.88
N ALA A 375 17.45 -18.04 -11.10
CA ALA A 375 16.55 -18.29 -9.98
C ALA A 375 15.08 -18.53 -10.37
N ALA A 376 14.62 -18.00 -11.51
CA ALA A 376 13.18 -17.93 -11.83
C ALA A 376 12.64 -19.21 -12.49
N THR A 377 13.10 -19.56 -13.69
CA THR A 377 12.40 -20.55 -14.54
C THR A 377 12.57 -21.98 -14.07
N THR A 378 13.72 -22.33 -13.50
CA THR A 378 13.96 -23.68 -12.96
C THR A 378 13.08 -23.97 -11.73
N SER A 379 12.95 -22.99 -10.83
CA SER A 379 12.06 -23.03 -9.66
C SER A 379 10.59 -23.11 -10.09
N ALA A 380 10.19 -22.29 -11.06
CA ALA A 380 8.84 -22.35 -11.64
C ALA A 380 8.54 -23.69 -12.32
N GLY A 381 9.55 -24.27 -13.00
CA GLY A 381 9.47 -25.61 -13.58
C GLY A 381 9.19 -26.67 -12.54
N MET A 382 9.94 -26.69 -11.44
CA MET A 382 9.70 -27.64 -10.35
C MET A 382 8.31 -27.46 -9.74
N LEU A 383 7.90 -26.23 -9.44
CA LEU A 383 6.55 -25.92 -8.93
C LEU A 383 5.45 -26.40 -9.87
N TYR A 384 5.61 -26.23 -11.19
CA TYR A 384 4.66 -26.71 -12.17
C TYR A 384 4.42 -28.23 -12.06
N PHE A 385 5.49 -29.03 -11.95
CA PHE A 385 5.38 -30.48 -11.76
C PHE A 385 4.70 -30.82 -10.43
N LEU A 386 5.08 -30.16 -9.35
CA LEU A 386 4.51 -30.40 -8.02
C LEU A 386 3.00 -30.12 -7.99
N LEU A 387 2.57 -29.02 -8.60
CA LEU A 387 1.15 -28.67 -8.67
C LEU A 387 0.36 -29.61 -9.57
N ALA A 388 0.95 -30.08 -10.67
CA ALA A 388 0.31 -31.07 -11.53
C ALA A 388 0.07 -32.40 -10.78
N GLU A 389 1.03 -32.83 -9.95
CA GLU A 389 0.87 -34.04 -9.13
C GLU A 389 -0.15 -33.84 -8.00
N LEU A 390 -0.13 -32.69 -7.31
CA LEU A 390 -1.09 -32.37 -6.24
C LEU A 390 -2.53 -32.27 -6.75
N ALA A 391 -2.74 -31.69 -7.92
CA ALA A 391 -4.07 -31.56 -8.53
C ALA A 391 -4.72 -32.92 -8.87
N THR A 392 -3.95 -34.01 -8.86
CA THR A 392 -4.45 -35.37 -9.08
C THR A 392 -4.48 -36.25 -7.83
N ARG A 393 -4.09 -35.69 -6.67
CA ARG A 393 -3.97 -36.39 -5.37
C ARG A 393 -4.51 -35.53 -4.21
N PRO A 394 -5.83 -35.36 -4.11
CA PRO A 394 -6.44 -34.56 -3.06
C PRO A 394 -6.10 -35.06 -1.64
N GLU A 395 -5.86 -36.36 -1.46
CA GLU A 395 -5.43 -36.95 -0.19
C GLU A 395 -4.08 -36.38 0.29
N LEU A 396 -3.16 -36.12 -0.64
CA LEU A 396 -1.86 -35.54 -0.32
C LEU A 396 -1.98 -34.05 0.01
N VAL A 397 -2.89 -33.32 -0.64
CA VAL A 397 -3.14 -31.89 -0.33
C VAL A 397 -3.54 -31.73 1.14
N GLN A 398 -4.43 -32.58 1.64
CA GLN A 398 -4.87 -32.53 3.03
C GLN A 398 -3.74 -32.87 4.01
N GLU A 399 -2.96 -33.92 3.71
CA GLU A 399 -1.81 -34.34 4.51
C GLU A 399 -0.75 -33.21 4.66
N LEU A 400 -0.51 -32.45 3.58
CA LEU A 400 0.44 -31.33 3.58
C LEU A 400 -0.12 -30.09 4.29
N ARG A 401 -1.43 -29.82 4.18
CA ARG A 401 -2.10 -28.75 4.95
C ARG A 401 -1.99 -28.99 6.46
N GLU A 402 -2.16 -30.23 6.90
CA GLU A 402 -2.01 -30.61 8.31
C GLU A 402 -0.57 -30.47 8.80
N GLU A 403 0.43 -30.84 7.98
CA GLU A 403 1.83 -30.58 8.31
C GLU A 403 2.12 -29.09 8.50
N LEU A 404 1.61 -28.23 7.61
CA LEU A 404 1.76 -26.79 7.74
C LEU A 404 1.14 -26.27 9.04
N LYS A 405 -0.09 -26.68 9.35
CA LYS A 405 -0.78 -26.31 10.59
C LYS A 405 -0.02 -26.71 11.86
N GLN A 406 0.69 -27.83 11.84
CA GLN A 406 1.46 -28.31 13.00
C GLN A 406 2.77 -27.54 13.21
N ASN A 407 3.33 -26.93 12.16
CA ASN A 407 4.66 -26.32 12.19
C ASN A 407 4.64 -24.79 12.09
N MET A 408 3.49 -24.18 11.81
CA MET A 408 3.32 -22.72 11.77
C MET A 408 2.99 -22.15 13.15
N ASP A 409 3.40 -20.90 13.39
CA ASP A 409 3.03 -20.18 14.61
C ASP A 409 1.57 -19.69 14.57
N GLN A 410 1.08 -19.12 15.69
CA GLN A 410 -0.28 -18.58 15.78
C GLN A 410 -0.55 -17.40 14.83
N LYS A 411 0.50 -16.74 14.33
CA LYS A 411 0.45 -15.62 13.37
C LYS A 411 0.54 -16.11 11.92
N GLY A 412 0.61 -17.42 11.70
CA GLY A 412 0.72 -18.00 10.38
C GLY A 412 2.13 -17.90 9.77
N HIS A 413 3.19 -17.75 10.57
CA HIS A 413 4.56 -17.76 10.06
C HIS A 413 5.12 -19.17 9.95
N LEU A 414 5.87 -19.40 8.86
CA LEU A 414 6.66 -20.61 8.66
C LEU A 414 7.94 -20.62 9.54
N PRO A 415 8.46 -21.80 9.90
CA PRO A 415 9.66 -21.92 10.75
C PRO A 415 10.94 -21.39 10.06
N LEU A 416 11.82 -20.73 10.82
CA LEU A 416 13.03 -20.08 10.28
C LEU A 416 14.18 -21.05 9.92
N SER A 417 14.06 -22.34 10.23
CA SER A 417 15.10 -23.38 10.14
C SER A 417 15.36 -23.93 8.73
N TYR A 418 15.31 -23.10 7.69
CA TYR A 418 15.24 -23.54 6.28
C TYR A 418 14.02 -24.44 5.96
N LEU A 419 12.98 -24.40 6.80
CA LEU A 419 11.79 -25.23 6.63
C LEU A 419 12.13 -26.74 6.68
N ALA A 420 13.02 -27.11 7.60
CA ALA A 420 13.46 -28.50 7.79
C ALA A 420 12.36 -29.39 8.41
N GLU A 421 11.42 -28.78 9.12
CA GLU A 421 10.31 -29.45 9.80
C GLU A 421 9.20 -29.87 8.84
N LEU A 422 9.12 -29.27 7.63
CA LEU A 422 8.16 -29.64 6.58
C LEU A 422 8.59 -30.95 5.89
N ARG A 423 8.70 -32.03 6.67
CA ARG A 423 9.30 -33.32 6.27
C ARG A 423 8.47 -34.08 5.22
N LYS A 424 7.15 -33.98 5.22
CA LYS A 424 6.25 -34.58 4.23
C LYS A 424 6.28 -33.78 2.93
N MET A 425 6.19 -32.45 2.99
CA MET A 425 6.35 -31.59 1.80
C MET A 425 7.71 -31.81 1.13
N ASP A 426 8.77 -31.85 1.92
CA ASP A 426 10.14 -32.10 1.45
C ASP A 426 10.30 -33.50 0.83
N SER A 427 9.65 -34.53 1.41
CA SER A 427 9.58 -35.88 0.82
C SER A 427 8.88 -35.89 -0.53
N PHE A 428 7.73 -35.23 -0.61
CA PHE A 428 6.95 -35.12 -1.85
C PHE A 428 7.75 -34.41 -2.96
N MET A 429 8.42 -33.30 -2.61
CA MET A 429 9.26 -32.57 -3.55
C MET A 429 10.40 -33.43 -4.10
N LEU A 430 11.05 -34.22 -3.24
CA LEU A 430 12.12 -35.11 -3.65
C LEU A 430 11.63 -36.28 -4.51
N GLU A 431 10.52 -36.92 -4.14
CA GLU A 431 9.94 -38.01 -4.93
C GLU A 431 9.45 -37.54 -6.30
N SER A 432 8.77 -36.38 -6.35
CA SER A 432 8.34 -35.78 -7.61
C SER A 432 9.54 -35.52 -8.51
N ALA A 433 10.63 -34.97 -7.97
CA ALA A 433 11.87 -34.74 -8.73
C ALA A 433 12.53 -36.05 -9.23
N ARG A 434 12.46 -37.13 -8.44
CA ARG A 434 12.96 -38.47 -8.81
C ARG A 434 12.18 -39.07 -9.98
N VAL A 435 10.85 -39.03 -9.91
CA VAL A 435 9.96 -39.68 -10.90
C VAL A 435 9.83 -38.87 -12.18
N THR A 436 9.64 -37.56 -12.06
CA THR A 436 9.44 -36.69 -13.23
C THR A 436 10.73 -36.50 -14.02
N GLY A 437 11.88 -36.42 -13.32
CA GLY A 437 13.24 -36.40 -13.87
C GLY A 437 13.48 -35.31 -14.92
N SER A 438 14.01 -34.15 -14.51
CA SER A 438 14.33 -33.05 -15.43
C SER A 438 15.43 -33.39 -16.46
N SER A 439 16.25 -34.40 -16.18
CA SER A 439 17.27 -34.94 -17.08
C SER A 439 17.54 -36.42 -16.77
N HIS A 440 17.69 -37.25 -17.81
CA HIS A 440 18.05 -38.68 -17.68
C HIS A 440 19.52 -38.91 -17.35
N LEU A 441 20.34 -37.87 -17.51
CA LEU A 441 21.78 -37.88 -17.25
C LEU A 441 22.13 -36.78 -16.25
N ALA A 442 23.10 -37.04 -15.38
CA ALA A 442 23.55 -36.10 -14.36
C ALA A 442 25.08 -35.92 -14.38
N LEU A 443 25.58 -34.98 -13.57
CA LEU A 443 27.00 -34.70 -13.39
C LEU A 443 27.76 -34.45 -14.71
N PHE A 444 27.17 -33.67 -15.63
CA PHE A 444 27.85 -33.30 -16.87
C PHE A 444 29.16 -32.56 -16.60
N ARG A 445 30.27 -33.00 -17.21
CA ARG A 445 31.59 -32.36 -17.10
C ARG A 445 32.33 -32.41 -18.43
N ARG A 446 33.23 -31.43 -18.63
CA ARG A 446 34.28 -31.47 -19.65
C ARG A 446 35.62 -31.76 -18.98
N VAL A 447 36.30 -32.80 -19.42
CA VAL A 447 37.62 -33.22 -18.94
C VAL A 447 38.68 -32.17 -19.30
N GLN A 448 39.39 -31.65 -18.30
CA GLN A 448 40.37 -30.56 -18.44
C GLN A 448 41.80 -31.08 -18.65
N LYS A 449 42.13 -32.22 -18.04
CA LYS A 449 43.41 -32.92 -18.14
C LYS A 449 43.15 -34.42 -18.32
N PRO A 450 44.05 -35.20 -18.94
CA PRO A 450 43.89 -36.65 -19.02
C PRO A 450 43.46 -37.25 -17.68
N LEU A 451 42.36 -38.03 -17.70
CA LEU A 451 41.65 -38.46 -16.50
C LEU A 451 41.38 -39.96 -16.56
N ARG A 452 41.99 -40.71 -15.65
CA ARG A 452 41.65 -42.11 -15.39
C ARG A 452 40.70 -42.20 -14.21
N LEU A 453 39.58 -42.91 -14.40
CA LEU A 453 38.62 -43.26 -13.35
C LEU A 453 38.72 -44.76 -13.02
N SER A 454 38.05 -45.19 -11.96
CA SER A 454 38.02 -46.59 -11.50
C SER A 454 37.54 -47.58 -12.57
N ILE A 455 36.61 -47.14 -13.41
CA ILE A 455 36.06 -47.90 -14.53
C ILE A 455 36.33 -47.21 -15.87
N GLY A 456 36.59 -48.00 -16.92
CA GLY A 456 36.85 -47.50 -18.27
C GLY A 456 38.30 -47.05 -18.53
N PRO A 457 38.60 -46.58 -19.76
CA PRO A 457 39.94 -46.17 -20.18
C PRO A 457 40.33 -44.80 -19.65
N GLU A 458 41.60 -44.41 -19.83
CA GLU A 458 42.01 -43.02 -19.61
C GLU A 458 41.32 -42.09 -20.62
N LEU A 459 40.68 -41.04 -20.11
CA LEU A 459 39.93 -40.08 -20.90
C LEU A 459 40.83 -38.91 -21.31
N PRO A 460 40.89 -38.56 -22.61
CA PRO A 460 41.65 -37.41 -23.07
C PRO A 460 40.98 -36.09 -22.68
N ARG A 461 41.80 -35.02 -22.62
CA ARG A 461 41.32 -33.64 -22.46
C ARG A 461 40.27 -33.32 -23.53
N GLY A 462 39.20 -32.65 -23.10
CA GLY A 462 38.08 -32.25 -23.95
C GLY A 462 36.95 -33.27 -24.04
N THR A 463 37.12 -34.48 -23.50
CA THR A 463 36.05 -35.48 -23.41
C THR A 463 34.89 -34.96 -22.56
N LEU A 464 33.66 -35.15 -23.04
CA LEU A 464 32.44 -34.86 -22.27
C LEU A 464 32.00 -36.13 -21.55
N ILE A 465 31.77 -36.03 -20.24
CA ILE A 465 31.35 -37.15 -19.40
C ILE A 465 30.08 -36.82 -18.64
N CYS A 466 29.30 -37.83 -18.31
CA CYS A 466 28.12 -37.75 -17.46
C CYS A 466 27.82 -39.10 -16.79
N VAL A 467 26.87 -39.11 -15.87
CA VAL A 467 26.41 -40.30 -15.13
C VAL A 467 24.97 -40.63 -15.52
N ASP A 468 24.67 -41.92 -15.63
CA ASP A 468 23.32 -42.45 -15.83
C ASP A 468 22.44 -42.20 -14.59
N ALA A 469 21.63 -41.15 -14.63
CA ALA A 469 20.71 -40.79 -13.56
C ALA A 469 19.36 -41.51 -13.70
N TYR A 470 18.99 -41.91 -14.92
CA TYR A 470 17.75 -42.62 -15.22
C TYR A 470 17.66 -43.95 -14.48
N HIS A 471 18.70 -44.78 -14.57
CA HIS A 471 18.73 -46.06 -13.85
C HIS A 471 18.90 -45.87 -12.34
N ALA A 472 19.61 -44.83 -11.90
CA ALA A 472 19.71 -44.51 -10.48
C ALA A 472 18.33 -44.22 -9.88
N ALA A 473 17.52 -43.39 -10.56
CA ALA A 473 16.17 -43.04 -10.13
C ALA A 473 15.19 -44.23 -10.16
N LYS A 474 15.36 -45.17 -11.09
CA LYS A 474 14.51 -46.37 -11.25
C LYS A 474 15.07 -47.64 -10.62
N SER A 475 16.06 -47.52 -9.75
CA SER A 475 16.74 -48.68 -9.17
C SER A 475 15.82 -49.43 -8.21
N GLN A 476 15.28 -50.58 -8.63
CA GLN A 476 14.41 -51.41 -7.79
C GLN A 476 15.12 -51.94 -6.52
N THR A 477 16.44 -52.02 -6.56
CA THR A 477 17.26 -52.36 -5.38
C THR A 477 17.33 -51.23 -4.35
N LYS A 478 17.05 -49.98 -4.75
CA LYS A 478 17.06 -48.82 -3.86
C LYS A 478 15.66 -48.37 -3.46
N TYR A 479 14.70 -48.50 -4.37
CA TYR A 479 13.33 -48.02 -4.20
C TYR A 479 12.35 -49.14 -4.49
N GLU A 480 11.54 -49.50 -3.50
CA GLU A 480 10.39 -50.39 -3.69
C GLU A 480 9.39 -49.72 -4.65
N ASP A 481 8.88 -50.47 -5.63
CA ASP A 481 8.05 -49.94 -6.72
C ASP A 481 8.60 -48.64 -7.33
N ALA A 482 9.86 -48.67 -7.77
CA ALA A 482 10.59 -47.48 -8.22
C ALA A 482 9.90 -46.71 -9.37
N ALA A 483 9.01 -47.36 -10.14
CA ALA A 483 8.25 -46.72 -11.21
C ALA A 483 7.07 -45.87 -10.71
N THR A 484 6.60 -46.10 -9.49
CA THR A 484 5.44 -45.43 -8.88
C THR A 484 5.90 -44.23 -8.06
N LEU A 485 5.15 -43.13 -8.14
CA LEU A 485 5.34 -41.96 -7.29
C LEU A 485 4.72 -42.22 -5.92
N ASP A 486 5.57 -42.34 -4.91
CA ASP A 486 5.20 -42.51 -3.50
C ASP A 486 5.60 -41.25 -2.71
N PRO A 487 4.66 -40.31 -2.47
CA PRO A 487 4.99 -38.97 -1.99
C PRO A 487 5.64 -38.96 -0.59
N LEU A 488 5.40 -40.00 0.22
CA LEU A 488 5.89 -40.11 1.58
C LEU A 488 7.06 -41.11 1.72
N ARG A 489 7.62 -41.58 0.60
CA ARG A 489 8.77 -42.51 0.57
C ARG A 489 9.93 -42.03 1.43
N PHE A 490 10.42 -40.82 1.16
CA PHE A 490 11.58 -40.25 1.85
C PHE A 490 11.26 -39.79 3.28
N TYR A 491 9.99 -39.47 3.56
CA TYR A 491 9.51 -39.26 4.92
C TYR A 491 9.67 -40.53 5.77
N ARG A 492 9.22 -41.69 5.27
CA ARG A 492 9.39 -42.98 5.97
C ARG A 492 10.85 -43.41 6.10
N MET A 493 11.67 -43.19 5.07
CA MET A 493 13.11 -43.49 5.15
C MET A 493 13.81 -42.68 6.24
N ARG A 494 13.43 -41.42 6.46
CA ARG A 494 13.97 -40.57 7.53
C ARG A 494 13.55 -40.99 8.94
N GLN A 495 12.55 -41.87 9.09
CA GLN A 495 12.15 -42.40 10.41
C GLN A 495 13.05 -43.54 10.88
N GLN A 496 13.94 -44.05 10.01
CA GLN A 496 14.90 -45.08 10.39
C GLN A 496 16.05 -44.45 11.20
N PRO A 497 16.53 -45.12 12.28
CA PRO A 497 17.62 -44.59 13.09
C PRO A 497 18.88 -44.28 12.25
N GLY A 498 19.41 -43.06 12.39
CA GLY A 498 20.60 -42.59 11.65
C GLY A 498 20.32 -42.00 10.27
N HIS A 499 19.05 -41.93 9.85
CA HIS A 499 18.62 -41.33 8.58
C HIS A 499 17.88 -39.99 8.75
N GLU A 500 17.82 -39.44 9.97
CA GLU A 500 16.98 -38.30 10.33
C GLU A 500 17.28 -37.04 9.49
N ASP A 501 18.58 -36.80 9.21
CA ASP A 501 19.08 -35.66 8.43
C ASP A 501 19.34 -35.99 6.95
N MET A 502 19.06 -37.22 6.53
CA MET A 502 19.25 -37.69 5.16
C MET A 502 18.02 -37.39 4.28
N HIS A 503 18.12 -37.64 2.97
CA HIS A 503 16.98 -37.59 2.04
C HIS A 503 16.20 -36.26 1.99
N GLN A 504 16.87 -35.13 2.26
CA GLN A 504 16.27 -33.80 2.13
C GLN A 504 16.25 -33.34 0.67
N PHE A 505 15.20 -32.63 0.25
CA PHE A 505 15.11 -32.11 -1.11
C PHE A 505 16.29 -31.22 -1.49
N THR A 506 16.82 -30.43 -0.54
CA THR A 506 17.95 -29.51 -0.75
C THR A 506 19.32 -30.21 -0.81
N THR A 507 19.42 -31.47 -0.39
CA THR A 507 20.71 -32.17 -0.25
C THR A 507 21.06 -32.92 -1.54
N PRO A 508 22.17 -32.58 -2.22
CA PRO A 508 22.61 -33.30 -3.41
C PRO A 508 23.17 -34.67 -3.03
N GLY A 509 22.90 -35.69 -3.83
CA GLY A 509 23.40 -37.04 -3.58
C GLY A 509 23.10 -38.01 -4.71
N PRO A 510 23.54 -39.27 -4.59
CA PRO A 510 23.23 -40.31 -5.57
C PRO A 510 21.72 -40.56 -5.70
N ASP A 511 20.95 -40.24 -4.66
CA ASP A 511 19.50 -40.37 -4.61
C ASP A 511 18.77 -39.05 -4.97
N ASN A 512 19.51 -37.96 -5.12
CA ASN A 512 18.99 -36.64 -5.51
C ASN A 512 19.98 -35.93 -6.46
N THR A 513 19.87 -36.25 -7.74
CA THR A 513 20.84 -35.81 -8.76
C THR A 513 20.50 -34.47 -9.41
N ILE A 514 19.33 -33.89 -9.10
CA ILE A 514 18.82 -32.67 -9.74
C ILE A 514 19.69 -31.44 -9.47
N TRP A 515 20.34 -31.41 -8.31
CA TRP A 515 21.27 -30.34 -7.91
C TRP A 515 22.70 -30.59 -8.37
N GLY A 516 22.96 -31.69 -9.07
CA GLY A 516 24.32 -32.17 -9.36
C GLY A 516 24.98 -32.78 -8.13
N GLY A 517 26.26 -32.49 -7.90
CA GLY A 517 27.00 -33.10 -6.80
C GLY A 517 28.43 -32.58 -6.64
N GLY A 518 28.94 -32.75 -5.42
CA GLY A 518 30.30 -32.36 -5.03
C GLY A 518 30.50 -30.84 -4.95
N THR A 519 31.74 -30.40 -5.16
CA THR A 519 32.12 -28.96 -5.13
C THR A 519 31.54 -28.15 -6.29
N GLN A 520 30.88 -28.81 -7.24
CA GLN A 520 30.23 -28.21 -8.39
C GLN A 520 28.71 -28.44 -8.35
N ALA A 521 28.12 -28.71 -7.18
CA ALA A 521 26.67 -28.74 -7.01
C ALA A 521 26.05 -27.34 -7.16
N CYS A 522 24.75 -27.27 -7.44
CA CYS A 522 24.03 -26.01 -7.58
C CYS A 522 24.22 -25.12 -6.32
N PRO A 523 24.79 -23.92 -6.46
CA PRO A 523 24.99 -23.01 -5.33
C PRO A 523 23.66 -22.46 -4.81
N GLY A 524 22.69 -22.21 -5.69
CA GLY A 524 21.38 -21.64 -5.36
C GLY A 524 20.36 -22.63 -4.79
N ARG A 525 20.73 -23.90 -4.55
CA ARG A 525 19.79 -24.93 -4.06
C ARG A 525 19.04 -24.55 -2.77
N PRO A 526 19.63 -23.90 -1.74
CA PRO A 526 18.86 -23.54 -0.54
C PRO A 526 17.83 -22.46 -0.85
N PHE A 527 18.21 -21.47 -1.68
CA PHE A 527 17.33 -20.40 -2.12
C PHE A 527 16.14 -20.95 -2.92
N ALA A 528 16.41 -21.82 -3.90
CA ALA A 528 15.37 -22.44 -4.72
C ALA A 528 14.44 -23.35 -3.89
N SER A 529 15.00 -24.18 -3.01
CA SER A 529 14.22 -25.06 -2.13
C SER A 529 13.25 -24.28 -1.24
N ILE A 530 13.74 -23.24 -0.55
CA ILE A 530 12.87 -22.36 0.26
C ILE A 530 11.82 -21.67 -0.59
N THR A 531 12.19 -21.15 -1.77
CA THR A 531 11.24 -20.49 -2.67
C THR A 531 10.09 -21.42 -3.05
N ILE A 532 10.41 -22.64 -3.46
CA ILE A 532 9.41 -23.64 -3.85
C ILE A 532 8.53 -24.02 -2.65
N LYS A 533 9.10 -24.25 -1.47
CA LYS A 533 8.35 -24.59 -0.24
C LYS A 533 7.41 -23.46 0.18
N ILE A 534 7.87 -22.21 0.18
CA ILE A 534 7.04 -21.05 0.55
C ILE A 534 5.88 -20.87 -0.44
N VAL A 535 6.15 -20.95 -1.74
CA VAL A 535 5.09 -20.83 -2.76
C VAL A 535 4.07 -21.98 -2.64
N LEU A 536 4.53 -23.21 -2.41
CA LEU A 536 3.64 -24.34 -2.15
C LEU A 536 2.81 -24.16 -0.88
N ALA A 537 3.44 -23.73 0.21
CA ALA A 537 2.75 -23.48 1.48
C ALA A 537 1.64 -22.43 1.30
N HIS A 538 1.95 -21.32 0.64
CA HIS A 538 0.97 -20.28 0.35
C HIS A 538 -0.19 -20.79 -0.52
N LEU A 539 0.09 -21.57 -1.57
CA LEU A 539 -0.95 -22.20 -2.39
C LEU A 539 -1.84 -23.13 -1.57
N LEU A 540 -1.23 -24.01 -0.76
CA LEU A 540 -1.97 -24.97 0.06
C LEU A 540 -2.85 -24.29 1.10
N LEU A 541 -2.44 -23.15 1.65
CA LEU A 541 -3.19 -22.43 2.68
C LEU A 541 -4.35 -21.61 2.12
N HIS A 542 -4.17 -20.95 0.98
CA HIS A 542 -5.09 -19.91 0.52
C HIS A 542 -5.89 -20.27 -0.73
N TYR A 543 -5.50 -21.31 -1.47
CA TYR A 543 -6.09 -21.65 -2.75
C TYR A 543 -6.45 -23.13 -2.86
N ASP A 544 -7.53 -23.41 -3.58
CA ASP A 544 -7.79 -24.73 -4.14
C ASP A 544 -7.49 -24.71 -5.64
N VAL A 545 -6.86 -25.78 -6.15
CA VAL A 545 -6.41 -25.87 -7.54
C VAL A 545 -6.93 -27.16 -8.16
N GLN A 546 -7.54 -27.05 -9.33
CA GLN A 546 -8.02 -28.18 -10.11
C GLN A 546 -7.56 -28.08 -11.57
N LEU A 547 -7.07 -29.18 -12.15
CA LEU A 547 -6.73 -29.22 -13.58
C LEU A 547 -7.98 -29.40 -14.44
N LEU A 548 -8.09 -28.62 -15.52
CA LEU A 548 -9.10 -28.84 -16.55
C LEU A 548 -8.75 -30.06 -17.43
N PRO A 549 -9.72 -30.63 -18.17
CA PRO A 549 -9.48 -31.77 -19.07
C PRO A 549 -8.42 -31.51 -20.17
N ASP A 550 -8.13 -30.24 -20.48
CA ASP A 550 -7.07 -29.87 -21.43
C ASP A 550 -5.66 -30.02 -20.83
N GLY A 551 -5.60 -30.07 -19.50
CA GLY A 551 -4.43 -30.26 -18.69
C GLY A 551 -3.36 -29.17 -18.69
N VAL A 552 -3.57 -28.11 -19.45
CA VAL A 552 -2.67 -26.96 -19.48
C VAL A 552 -3.24 -25.82 -18.63
N THR A 553 -4.56 -25.82 -18.46
CA THR A 553 -5.31 -24.83 -17.71
C THR A 553 -5.70 -25.41 -16.35
N ALA A 554 -5.55 -24.60 -15.31
CA ALA A 554 -6.03 -24.91 -13.97
C ALA A 554 -7.16 -23.93 -13.62
N LEU A 555 -8.19 -24.41 -12.92
CA LEU A 555 -9.10 -23.57 -12.18
C LEU A 555 -8.50 -23.32 -10.81
N ILE A 556 -8.60 -22.08 -10.33
CA ILE A 556 -8.21 -21.70 -8.97
C ILE A 556 -9.39 -20.99 -8.29
N VAL A 557 -9.71 -21.35 -7.05
CA VAL A 557 -10.65 -20.62 -6.21
C VAL A 557 -10.00 -20.24 -4.88
N GLY A 558 -10.35 -19.07 -4.33
CA GLY A 558 -9.95 -18.69 -2.98
C GLY A 558 -10.61 -19.62 -1.96
N SER A 559 -9.81 -20.19 -1.05
CA SER A 559 -10.26 -21.20 -0.09
C SER A 559 -11.42 -20.69 0.80
N THR A 560 -12.46 -21.51 0.97
CA THR A 560 -13.56 -21.30 1.94
C THR A 560 -13.27 -21.88 3.32
N LEU A 561 -12.16 -22.60 3.49
CA LEU A 561 -11.75 -23.10 4.80
C LEU A 561 -11.30 -21.90 5.63
N GLY A 562 -12.19 -21.40 6.48
CA GLY A 562 -11.99 -20.32 7.44
C GLY A 562 -10.92 -20.62 8.48
N TYR A 563 -9.67 -20.83 8.03
CA TYR A 563 -8.49 -20.81 8.86
C TYR A 563 -8.08 -19.35 9.07
N GLY A 564 -8.86 -18.66 9.92
CA GLY A 564 -8.57 -17.35 10.44
C GLY A 564 -8.59 -16.23 9.40
N SER A 565 -9.48 -15.27 9.60
CA SER A 565 -9.42 -13.90 9.09
C SER A 565 -8.16 -13.14 9.58
N GLY A 566 -6.97 -13.74 9.50
CA GLY A 566 -5.77 -13.30 10.21
C GLY A 566 -4.42 -13.78 9.68
N VAL A 567 -4.34 -14.48 8.54
CA VAL A 567 -3.06 -14.62 7.82
C VAL A 567 -3.16 -13.79 6.55
N HIS A 568 -3.24 -12.47 6.75
CA HIS A 568 -3.02 -11.53 5.67
C HIS A 568 -1.56 -11.62 5.25
N CYS A 569 -1.41 -11.57 3.95
CA CYS A 569 -0.18 -11.44 3.23
C CYS A 569 0.57 -10.19 3.64
N LEU A 570 1.39 -10.28 4.69
CA LEU A 570 2.55 -9.47 5.05
C LEU A 570 2.79 -9.58 6.57
N GLY A 571 3.97 -10.07 6.96
CA GLY A 571 4.56 -9.93 8.29
C GLY A 571 5.01 -8.50 8.61
N LEU A 572 4.66 -7.54 7.75
CA LEU A 572 4.50 -6.14 8.12
C LEU A 572 3.01 -5.88 8.26
N ASP A 573 2.59 -5.43 9.44
CA ASP A 573 1.25 -4.87 9.59
C ASP A 573 1.00 -3.81 8.50
N SER A 574 -0.25 -3.67 8.06
CA SER A 574 -0.68 -2.71 7.04
C SER A 574 -0.12 -1.30 7.31
N LEU A 575 0.04 -0.93 8.58
CA LEU A 575 0.54 0.37 9.02
C LEU A 575 2.03 0.56 8.71
N SER A 576 2.85 -0.49 8.89
CA SER A 576 4.27 -0.48 8.58
C SER A 576 4.54 -0.37 7.08
N ARG A 577 3.67 -0.94 6.25
CA ARG A 577 3.69 -0.69 4.79
C ARG A 577 3.39 0.76 4.46
N LEU A 578 2.35 1.32 5.07
CA LEU A 578 2.02 2.72 4.89
C LEU A 578 3.21 3.59 5.30
N ASN A 579 3.84 3.27 6.43
CA ASN A 579 5.01 3.99 6.92
C ASN A 579 6.18 3.93 5.93
N ALA A 580 6.47 2.76 5.35
CA ALA A 580 7.50 2.63 4.31
C ALA A 580 7.13 3.39 3.02
N THR A 581 5.85 3.45 2.66
CA THR A 581 5.35 4.18 1.48
C THR A 581 5.47 5.70 1.67
N LEU A 582 5.30 6.16 2.90
CA LEU A 582 5.37 7.57 3.29
C LEU A 582 6.76 7.99 3.78
N ASP A 583 7.82 7.23 3.48
CA ASP A 583 9.20 7.53 3.88
C ASP A 583 9.38 7.72 5.41
N GLY A 584 8.70 6.92 6.22
CA GLY A 584 8.83 6.97 7.69
C GLY A 584 7.94 8.01 8.38
N ARG A 585 6.99 8.63 7.67
CA ARG A 585 6.16 9.73 8.18
C ARG A 585 4.86 9.31 8.88
N VAL A 586 4.62 8.02 9.08
CA VAL A 586 3.57 7.57 10.01
C VAL A 586 4.12 7.74 11.42
N GLN A 587 3.50 8.64 12.19
CA GLN A 587 3.96 8.98 13.53
C GLN A 587 3.06 8.36 14.59
N GLN A 588 3.66 7.92 15.69
CA GLN A 588 2.93 7.51 16.88
C GLN A 588 2.53 8.75 17.68
N ALA A 589 1.31 8.77 18.19
CA ALA A 589 0.80 9.85 19.03
C ALA A 589 0.33 9.29 20.37
N ARG A 590 0.68 10.02 21.43
CA ARG A 590 0.13 9.87 22.79
C ARG A 590 -0.68 11.12 23.12
N PRO A 591 -1.60 11.08 24.10
CA PRO A 591 -2.32 12.27 24.56
C PRO A 591 -1.37 13.42 24.91
N LEU A 592 -1.84 14.66 24.72
CA LEU A 592 -1.02 15.88 24.91
C LEU A 592 -0.36 15.94 26.30
N ALA A 593 -1.11 15.61 27.35
CA ALA A 593 -0.64 15.67 28.73
C ALA A 593 0.21 14.48 29.18
N TYR A 594 0.45 13.48 28.31
CA TYR A 594 1.17 12.25 28.67
C TYR A 594 2.50 12.50 29.41
N PRO A 595 3.37 13.45 29.01
CA PRO A 595 4.63 13.72 29.72
C PRO A 595 4.44 14.09 31.20
N CYS A 596 3.35 14.78 31.53
CA CYS A 596 3.04 15.18 32.90
C CYS A 596 2.58 14.04 33.82
N PHE A 597 2.21 12.88 33.26
CA PHE A 597 1.91 11.68 34.03
C PHE A 597 3.13 10.77 34.19
N GLU A 598 4.12 10.87 33.30
CA GLU A 598 5.37 10.09 33.37
C GLU A 598 6.42 10.78 34.24
N ASP A 599 6.68 12.07 34.01
CA ASP A 599 7.59 12.91 34.79
C ASP A 599 6.97 14.29 35.05
N PRO A 600 6.15 14.44 36.12
CA PRO A 600 5.48 15.69 36.43
C PRO A 600 6.41 16.90 36.67
N GLY A 601 7.70 16.66 36.95
CA GLY A 601 8.70 17.72 37.15
C GLY A 601 9.65 17.90 35.96
N GLY A 602 9.42 17.19 34.85
CA GLY A 602 10.27 17.21 33.66
C GLY A 602 10.00 18.41 32.76
N ALA A 603 11.00 18.80 31.97
CA ALA A 603 10.91 19.95 31.05
C ALA A 603 9.83 19.79 29.97
N GLU A 604 9.52 18.55 29.55
CA GLU A 604 8.43 18.28 28.61
C GLU A 604 7.07 18.57 29.26
N CYS A 605 6.87 18.24 30.53
CA CYS A 605 5.64 18.59 31.23
C CYS A 605 5.50 20.11 31.41
N GLU A 606 6.57 20.80 31.82
CA GLU A 606 6.60 22.27 31.96
C GLU A 606 6.19 22.96 30.64
N THR A 607 6.72 22.49 29.51
CA THR A 607 6.35 23.00 28.18
C THR A 607 4.85 22.77 27.86
N ILE A 608 4.30 21.61 28.23
CA ILE A 608 2.88 21.34 28.05
C ILE A 608 2.03 22.23 28.96
N GLN A 609 2.42 22.43 30.21
CA GLN A 609 1.71 23.30 31.16
C GLN A 609 1.66 24.75 30.67
N ASP A 610 2.79 25.27 30.17
CA ASP A 610 2.88 26.62 29.59
C ASP A 610 2.01 26.78 28.33
N GLY A 611 1.87 25.71 27.54
CA GLY A 611 1.13 25.69 26.28
C GLY A 611 -0.31 25.20 26.36
N LEU A 612 -0.76 24.63 27.48
CA LEU A 612 -2.04 23.92 27.59
C LEU A 612 -3.24 24.82 27.28
N LEU A 613 -3.14 26.07 27.75
CA LEU A 613 -4.13 27.12 27.55
C LEU A 613 -3.74 28.06 26.41
N ASN A 614 -2.97 27.59 25.43
CA ASN A 614 -2.65 28.32 24.22
C ASN A 614 -3.24 27.63 22.98
N GLU A 615 -4.24 28.27 22.37
CA GLU A 615 -4.92 27.76 21.17
C GLU A 615 -3.97 27.47 20.00
N TYR A 616 -2.96 28.31 19.76
CA TYR A 616 -2.02 28.12 18.66
C TYR A 616 -1.15 26.89 18.90
N VAL A 617 -0.67 26.70 20.14
CA VAL A 617 0.12 25.53 20.53
C VAL A 617 -0.71 24.25 20.35
N ARG A 618 -1.97 24.28 20.80
CA ARG A 618 -2.89 23.15 20.66
C ARG A 618 -3.18 22.80 19.20
N ALA A 619 -3.49 23.78 18.36
CA ALA A 619 -3.78 23.56 16.94
C ALA A 619 -2.56 23.04 16.17
N SER A 620 -1.37 23.55 16.49
CA SER A 620 -0.10 23.18 15.86
C SER A 620 0.50 21.87 16.36
N THR A 621 -0.16 21.20 17.31
CA THR A 621 0.25 19.89 17.81
C THR A 621 -0.83 18.86 17.49
N TYR A 622 -0.47 17.75 16.83
CA TYR A 622 -1.45 16.74 16.41
C TYR A 622 -2.32 16.18 17.54
N ASN A 623 -1.74 15.91 18.71
CA ASN A 623 -2.46 15.40 19.88
C ASN A 623 -3.17 16.49 20.70
N GLY A 624 -3.13 17.76 20.27
CA GLY A 624 -3.86 18.87 20.90
C GLY A 624 -5.20 19.21 20.22
N PHE A 625 -6.32 19.02 20.91
CA PHE A 625 -7.67 19.44 20.53
C PHE A 625 -8.20 20.55 21.45
N MET A 626 -8.82 21.59 20.90
CA MET A 626 -9.30 22.72 21.69
C MET A 626 -10.21 22.29 22.84
N ASN A 627 -11.05 21.28 22.59
CA ASN A 627 -11.99 20.74 23.56
C ASN A 627 -11.59 19.32 23.98
N MET A 628 -11.71 19.01 25.29
CA MET A 628 -11.26 17.74 25.88
C MET A 628 -11.98 16.51 25.32
N GLN A 629 -13.21 16.66 24.80
CA GLN A 629 -13.89 15.54 24.14
C GLN A 629 -13.11 14.98 22.92
N GLY A 630 -12.19 15.77 22.36
CA GLY A 630 -11.28 15.34 21.31
C GLY A 630 -10.06 14.56 21.81
N GLU A 631 -9.79 14.59 23.11
CA GLU A 631 -8.58 14.05 23.76
C GLU A 631 -8.85 12.90 24.73
N ALA A 632 -10.06 12.82 25.28
CA ALA A 632 -10.40 11.90 26.35
C ALA A 632 -11.67 11.10 26.04
N CYS A 633 -11.78 9.92 26.67
CA CYS A 633 -13.02 9.17 26.67
C CYS A 633 -13.98 9.76 27.70
N SER A 634 -14.86 10.69 27.32
CA SER A 634 -15.68 11.43 28.28
C SER A 634 -16.60 10.54 29.14
N ALA A 635 -17.02 9.39 28.62
CA ALA A 635 -17.81 8.38 29.31
C ALA A 635 -17.01 7.45 30.26
N ASP A 636 -15.68 7.43 30.17
CA ASP A 636 -14.80 6.56 30.94
C ASP A 636 -13.68 7.38 31.61
N PRO A 637 -13.85 7.79 32.88
CA PRO A 637 -12.86 8.57 33.62
C PRO A 637 -11.50 7.86 33.83
N ASP A 638 -11.42 6.55 33.60
CA ASP A 638 -10.16 5.80 33.70
C ASP A 638 -9.38 5.81 32.36
N ASP A 639 -10.04 6.12 31.22
CA ASP A 639 -9.44 6.23 29.88
C ASP A 639 -9.33 7.70 29.42
N GLN A 640 -8.59 8.49 30.19
CA GLN A 640 -8.31 9.90 29.90
C GLN A 640 -6.88 10.28 30.31
N CYS A 641 -6.37 11.36 29.74
CA CYS A 641 -5.06 11.90 30.09
C CYS A 641 -5.13 13.42 30.02
N LEU A 642 -5.73 14.00 31.05
CA LEU A 642 -6.06 15.41 31.14
C LEU A 642 -5.47 15.98 32.42
N LEU A 643 -4.96 17.21 32.34
CA LEU A 643 -4.55 17.97 33.51
C LEU A 643 -5.76 18.68 34.09
N ASP A 644 -5.68 18.99 35.38
CA ASP A 644 -6.58 19.94 36.00
C ASP A 644 -6.29 21.34 35.42
N PRO A 645 -7.28 22.03 34.82
CA PRO A 645 -7.04 23.28 34.12
C PRO A 645 -6.70 24.46 35.05
N GLU A 646 -6.99 24.37 36.35
CA GLU A 646 -6.66 25.41 37.33
C GLU A 646 -5.26 25.24 37.91
N THR A 647 -4.92 24.01 38.30
CA THR A 647 -3.65 23.68 38.94
C THR A 647 -2.56 23.26 37.95
N LEU A 648 -2.95 22.96 36.71
CA LEU A 648 -2.09 22.41 35.65
C LEU A 648 -1.39 21.11 36.05
N ALA A 649 -1.91 20.40 37.05
CA ALA A 649 -1.33 19.20 37.60
C ALA A 649 -2.09 17.94 37.17
N ALA A 650 -1.37 16.82 37.09
CA ALA A 650 -1.99 15.51 36.91
C ALA A 650 -2.72 15.09 38.21
N PRO A 651 -3.92 14.49 38.13
CA PRO A 651 -4.63 14.02 39.31
C PRO A 651 -3.82 12.97 40.09
N THR A 652 -3.89 13.01 41.43
CA THR A 652 -3.13 12.09 42.28
C THR A 652 -3.59 10.64 42.06
N ASN A 653 -2.65 9.72 41.80
CA ASN A 653 -2.90 8.30 41.52
C ASN A 653 -3.71 8.00 40.24
N ALA A 654 -3.83 8.94 39.30
CA ALA A 654 -4.45 8.68 38.00
C ALA A 654 -3.46 8.12 36.98
N SER A 655 -3.91 7.19 36.13
CA SER A 655 -3.17 6.72 34.96
C SER A 655 -3.54 7.53 33.72
N CYS A 656 -2.58 7.78 32.83
CA CYS A 656 -2.83 8.40 31.52
C CYS A 656 -3.34 7.36 30.50
N GLY A 657 -4.64 7.41 30.19
CA GLY A 657 -5.29 6.63 29.14
C GLY A 657 -5.21 7.28 27.75
N GLN A 658 -5.40 6.51 26.67
CA GLN A 658 -5.30 7.02 25.29
C GLN A 658 -6.51 7.88 24.90
N GLY A 659 -7.68 7.60 25.49
CA GLY A 659 -8.93 8.29 25.15
C GLY A 659 -9.30 8.15 23.68
N THR A 660 -9.70 9.28 23.06
CA THR A 660 -10.12 9.35 21.66
C THR A 660 -9.00 9.78 20.70
N VAL A 661 -7.81 10.11 21.21
CA VAL A 661 -6.65 10.49 20.39
C VAL A 661 -6.21 9.30 19.54
N SER A 662 -6.08 9.48 18.22
CA SER A 662 -5.61 8.41 17.35
C SER A 662 -4.18 8.03 17.73
N PRO A 663 -3.88 6.74 17.96
CA PRO A 663 -2.53 6.28 18.35
C PRO A 663 -1.49 6.51 17.24
N TYR A 664 -1.93 6.70 16.00
CA TYR A 664 -1.07 7.01 14.87
C TYR A 664 -1.67 8.13 14.03
N TYR A 665 -0.81 8.90 13.38
CA TYR A 665 -1.22 9.95 12.46
C TYR A 665 -0.23 10.13 11.30
N VAL A 666 -0.72 10.73 10.23
CA VAL A 666 0.06 11.20 9.09
C VAL A 666 -0.20 12.70 8.92
N ALA A 667 0.84 13.50 9.10
CA ALA A 667 0.84 14.91 8.70
C ALA A 667 0.96 14.98 7.17
N VAL A 668 -0.15 15.24 6.48
CA VAL A 668 -0.18 15.22 5.01
C VAL A 668 0.37 16.51 4.44
N ARG A 669 1.16 16.40 3.37
CA ARG A 669 1.79 17.55 2.70
C ARG A 669 1.19 17.82 1.33
N ASP A 670 0.69 16.78 0.68
CA ASP A 670 0.18 16.81 -0.68
C ASP A 670 -0.84 15.69 -0.92
N GLU A 671 -1.34 15.62 -2.14
CA GLU A 671 -2.26 14.58 -2.62
C GLU A 671 -1.72 13.15 -2.50
N VAL A 672 -0.41 12.94 -2.68
CA VAL A 672 0.20 11.59 -2.75
C VAL A 672 0.14 10.93 -1.38
N ASP A 673 0.36 11.73 -0.33
CA ASP A 673 0.22 11.27 1.04
C ASP A 673 -1.19 10.77 1.32
N VAL A 674 -2.21 11.54 0.92
CA VAL A 674 -3.61 11.14 1.12
C VAL A 674 -3.96 9.90 0.31
N GLN A 675 -3.53 9.83 -0.96
CA GLN A 675 -3.77 8.66 -1.80
C GLN A 675 -3.18 7.38 -1.17
N ALA A 676 -1.97 7.47 -0.60
CA ALA A 676 -1.35 6.34 0.10
C ALA A 676 -2.14 5.93 1.35
N VAL A 677 -2.68 6.89 2.12
CA VAL A 677 -3.54 6.58 3.27
C VAL A 677 -4.85 5.91 2.86
N PHE A 678 -5.50 6.36 1.78
CA PHE A 678 -6.72 5.69 1.29
C PHE A 678 -6.43 4.30 0.73
N GLU A 679 -5.30 4.10 0.07
CA GLU A 679 -4.88 2.77 -0.37
C GLU A 679 -4.61 1.84 0.84
N TYR A 680 -4.03 2.36 1.91
CA TYR A 680 -3.92 1.66 3.19
C TYR A 680 -5.30 1.30 3.76
N ALA A 681 -6.23 2.25 3.80
CA ALA A 681 -7.54 2.06 4.42
C ALA A 681 -8.44 1.03 3.74
N ARG A 682 -8.16 0.67 2.47
CA ARG A 682 -8.85 -0.44 1.77
C ARG A 682 -8.45 -1.81 2.28
N GLN A 683 -7.39 -1.92 3.07
CA GLN A 683 -6.93 -3.21 3.59
C GLN A 683 -7.85 -3.69 4.71
N PRO A 684 -8.20 -4.99 4.78
CA PRO A 684 -9.16 -5.49 5.76
C PRO A 684 -8.72 -5.32 7.24
N ASP A 685 -7.42 -5.20 7.48
CA ASP A 685 -6.82 -4.98 8.80
C ASP A 685 -6.48 -3.50 9.07
N ALA A 686 -6.85 -2.59 8.17
CA ALA A 686 -6.56 -1.17 8.32
C ALA A 686 -7.34 -0.55 9.49
N ALA A 687 -6.70 0.39 10.18
CA ALA A 687 -7.37 1.22 11.16
C ALA A 687 -8.41 2.11 10.48
N ILE A 688 -9.50 2.39 11.21
CA ILE A 688 -10.49 3.38 10.80
C ILE A 688 -9.79 4.73 10.64
N LEU A 689 -10.17 5.51 9.63
CA LEU A 689 -9.60 6.83 9.40
C LEU A 689 -10.32 7.92 10.22
N THR A 690 -9.55 8.89 10.70
CA THR A 690 -10.05 10.18 11.17
C THR A 690 -9.38 11.32 10.41
N ILE A 691 -10.06 12.45 10.27
CA ILE A 691 -9.48 13.63 9.64
C ILE A 691 -9.47 14.74 10.69
N LYS A 692 -8.26 15.21 11.02
CA LYS A 692 -8.07 16.32 11.95
C LYS A 692 -7.47 17.51 11.21
N ASN A 693 -7.94 18.69 11.59
CA ASN A 693 -7.29 19.96 11.27
C ASN A 693 -6.83 20.64 12.56
N THR A 694 -7.56 21.65 13.03
CA THR A 694 -7.23 22.44 14.24
C THR A 694 -7.74 21.84 15.56
N GLY A 695 -8.65 20.84 15.50
CA GLY A 695 -9.22 20.20 16.69
C GLY A 695 -10.29 21.02 17.42
N VAL A 696 -10.93 21.98 16.75
CA VAL A 696 -12.05 22.79 17.30
C VAL A 696 -13.39 22.02 17.35
N ASP A 697 -13.49 20.88 16.67
CA ASP A 697 -14.76 20.17 16.47
C ASP A 697 -15.51 19.87 17.78
N HIS A 698 -16.76 20.34 17.88
CA HIS A 698 -17.59 20.13 19.08
C HIS A 698 -18.27 18.75 19.11
N ASN A 699 -18.31 18.06 17.96
CA ASN A 699 -19.05 16.82 17.74
C ASN A 699 -18.15 15.57 17.65
N MET A 700 -16.89 15.68 18.08
CA MET A 700 -15.87 14.62 18.05
C MET A 700 -15.68 13.93 16.69
N ARG A 701 -15.90 14.64 15.59
CA ARG A 701 -15.71 14.10 14.22
C ARG A 701 -14.23 13.99 13.84
N SER A 702 -13.35 14.69 14.55
CA SER A 702 -11.92 14.77 14.27
C SER A 702 -11.04 13.88 15.16
N SER A 703 -11.62 13.07 16.06
CA SER A 703 -10.91 12.12 16.90
C SER A 703 -11.72 10.82 17.01
N ARG A 704 -11.04 9.69 17.24
CA ARG A 704 -11.69 8.38 17.38
C ARG A 704 -10.70 7.37 17.95
N ARG A 705 -11.15 6.59 18.94
CA ARG A 705 -10.34 5.54 19.55
C ARG A 705 -9.84 4.53 18.51
N GLY A 706 -8.54 4.22 18.55
CA GLY A 706 -7.92 3.19 17.71
C GLY A 706 -7.82 3.52 16.20
N SER A 707 -8.07 4.77 15.81
CA SER A 707 -8.00 5.21 14.42
C SER A 707 -6.58 5.54 13.94
N LEU A 708 -6.42 5.73 12.63
CA LEU A 708 -5.28 6.43 12.02
C LEU A 708 -5.75 7.83 11.58
N ALA A 709 -5.11 8.87 12.10
CA ALA A 709 -5.48 10.23 11.72
C ALA A 709 -4.75 10.75 10.49
N ILE A 710 -5.50 11.42 9.63
CA ILE A 710 -5.01 12.29 8.56
C ILE A 710 -5.01 13.71 9.12
N TRP A 711 -3.82 14.25 9.37
CA TRP A 711 -3.66 15.59 9.92
C TRP A 711 -3.34 16.60 8.82
N THR A 712 -4.28 17.51 8.60
CA THR A 712 -4.30 18.44 7.46
C THR A 712 -3.79 19.84 7.80
N HIS A 713 -3.40 20.08 9.05
CA HIS A 713 -2.98 21.39 9.52
C HIS A 713 -1.71 21.92 8.82
N GLU A 714 -0.82 21.05 8.36
CA GLU A 714 0.41 21.45 7.64
C GLU A 714 0.14 22.08 6.25
N LEU A 715 -1.09 21.99 5.75
CA LEU A 715 -1.51 22.58 4.47
C LEU A 715 -1.75 24.09 4.63
N GLN A 716 -0.66 24.87 4.65
CA GLN A 716 -0.65 26.31 4.97
C GLN A 716 -0.52 27.25 3.75
N THR A 717 -0.77 26.75 2.54
CA THR A 717 -0.66 27.53 1.29
C THR A 717 -1.58 28.77 1.31
N LYS A 718 -1.08 29.93 0.87
CA LYS A 718 -1.86 31.17 0.75
C LYS A 718 -1.51 31.86 -0.57
N VAL A 719 -2.48 32.03 -1.47
CA VAL A 719 -2.29 32.65 -2.79
C VAL A 719 -3.41 33.64 -3.07
N PHE A 720 -3.05 34.90 -3.32
CA PHE A 720 -3.98 35.94 -3.72
C PHE A 720 -4.15 35.96 -5.25
N HIS A 721 -5.38 36.06 -5.71
CA HIS A 721 -5.73 36.18 -7.12
C HIS A 721 -6.51 37.48 -7.33
N SER A 722 -5.88 38.46 -7.99
CA SER A 722 -6.58 39.67 -8.47
C SER A 722 -7.60 39.37 -9.57
N SER A 723 -7.47 38.21 -10.20
CA SER A 723 -8.33 37.70 -11.26
C SER A 723 -8.29 36.17 -11.22
N PHE A 724 -9.33 35.55 -10.68
CA PHE A 724 -9.50 34.10 -10.61
C PHE A 724 -10.63 33.65 -11.51
N LEU A 725 -10.30 32.75 -12.44
CA LEU A 725 -11.26 32.05 -13.29
C LEU A 725 -11.32 30.57 -12.84
N PRO A 726 -12.47 30.06 -12.36
CA PRO A 726 -12.59 28.67 -11.96
C PRO A 726 -12.23 27.70 -13.11
N THR A 727 -11.55 26.62 -12.76
CA THR A 727 -11.11 25.62 -13.75
C THR A 727 -12.30 25.07 -14.52
N GLY A 728 -12.23 25.08 -15.85
CA GLY A 728 -13.31 24.62 -16.74
C GLY A 728 -14.28 25.72 -17.16
N SER A 729 -14.18 26.93 -16.61
CA SER A 729 -14.92 28.08 -17.15
C SER A 729 -14.33 28.54 -18.48
N SER A 730 -15.22 28.94 -19.39
CA SER A 730 -14.89 29.69 -20.61
C SER A 730 -15.51 31.10 -20.64
N ASN A 731 -16.30 31.45 -19.62
CA ASN A 731 -16.96 32.74 -19.53
C ASN A 731 -16.05 33.74 -18.79
N SER A 732 -15.77 34.90 -19.36
CA SER A 732 -14.96 35.93 -18.68
C SER A 732 -15.68 36.60 -17.51
N ASP A 733 -17.01 36.59 -17.49
CA ASP A 733 -17.82 37.25 -16.44
C ASP A 733 -17.72 36.54 -15.08
N ASP A 734 -17.19 35.33 -15.10
CA ASP A 734 -16.93 34.48 -13.95
C ASP A 734 -15.71 34.90 -13.11
N ASN A 735 -14.91 35.78 -13.67
CA ASN A 735 -13.66 36.22 -13.13
C ASN A 735 -13.89 37.10 -11.90
N THR A 736 -13.22 36.78 -10.80
CA THR A 736 -13.41 37.49 -9.53
C THR A 736 -12.09 37.56 -8.77
N THR A 737 -11.98 38.50 -7.83
CA THR A 737 -10.91 38.44 -6.82
C THR A 737 -11.15 37.25 -5.90
N ALA A 738 -10.10 36.49 -5.61
CA ALA A 738 -10.19 35.30 -4.76
C ALA A 738 -8.87 35.04 -4.03
N ILE A 739 -8.93 34.18 -3.01
CA ILE A 739 -7.76 33.67 -2.31
C ILE A 739 -7.84 32.15 -2.28
N THR A 740 -6.77 31.48 -2.71
CA THR A 740 -6.59 30.05 -2.50
C THR A 740 -5.84 29.82 -1.20
N LEU A 741 -6.46 29.06 -0.30
CA LEU A 741 -5.96 28.70 1.01
C LEU A 741 -5.80 27.17 1.09
N GLY A 742 -4.67 26.73 1.64
CA GLY A 742 -4.54 25.37 2.13
C GLY A 742 -5.52 25.14 3.27
N THR A 743 -6.00 23.91 3.41
CA THR A 743 -7.08 23.63 4.36
C THR A 743 -6.68 23.90 5.82
N GLY A 744 -5.39 23.95 6.14
CA GLY A 744 -4.86 24.19 7.49
C GLY A 744 -4.86 25.65 7.92
N VAL A 745 -5.11 26.61 7.01
CA VAL A 745 -5.06 28.04 7.31
C VAL A 745 -6.24 28.46 8.22
N SER A 746 -5.92 29.05 9.38
CA SER A 746 -6.90 29.57 10.35
C SER A 746 -7.65 30.79 9.82
N ALA A 747 -8.77 31.13 10.47
CA ALA A 747 -9.53 32.34 10.21
C ALA A 747 -8.67 33.60 10.38
N SER A 748 -7.89 33.68 11.46
CA SER A 748 -6.97 34.80 11.71
C SER A 748 -5.91 34.94 10.61
N ASP A 749 -5.20 33.86 10.27
CA ASP A 749 -4.13 33.88 9.27
C ASP A 749 -4.65 34.19 7.87
N GLY A 750 -5.81 33.64 7.51
CA GLY A 750 -6.45 33.90 6.23
C GLY A 750 -6.88 35.36 6.11
N LEU A 751 -7.45 35.94 7.17
CA LEU A 751 -7.88 37.33 7.19
C LEU A 751 -6.69 38.30 7.17
N ILE A 752 -5.64 38.02 7.97
CA ILE A 752 -4.38 38.80 7.94
C ILE A 752 -3.82 38.82 6.52
N PHE A 753 -3.78 37.66 5.85
CA PHE A 753 -3.30 37.57 4.47
C PHE A 753 -4.18 38.36 3.49
N ALA A 754 -5.51 38.28 3.61
CA ALA A 754 -6.42 39.05 2.77
C ALA A 754 -6.22 40.57 2.94
N HIS A 755 -6.08 41.03 4.19
CA HIS A 755 -5.93 42.44 4.53
C HIS A 755 -4.64 43.05 3.95
N GLN A 756 -3.56 42.27 3.83
CA GLN A 756 -2.31 42.71 3.17
C GLN A 756 -2.52 43.16 1.72
N TYR A 757 -3.59 42.68 1.06
CA TYR A 757 -3.96 43.07 -0.29
C TYR A 757 -5.13 44.06 -0.33
N GLY A 758 -5.57 44.61 0.81
CA GLY A 758 -6.73 45.51 0.90
C GLY A 758 -8.07 44.80 0.69
N HIS A 759 -8.14 43.51 1.03
CA HIS A 759 -9.32 42.67 0.85
C HIS A 759 -9.74 41.98 2.15
N ILE A 760 -10.97 41.49 2.16
CA ILE A 760 -11.56 40.69 3.24
C ILE A 760 -12.11 39.39 2.65
N ILE A 761 -12.26 38.38 3.50
CA ILE A 761 -12.85 37.09 3.17
C ILE A 761 -13.85 36.70 4.26
N ALA A 762 -14.81 35.84 3.92
CA ALA A 762 -15.71 35.27 4.92
C ALA A 762 -14.89 34.43 5.93
N VAL A 763 -15.08 34.69 7.21
CA VAL A 763 -14.42 34.02 8.34
C VAL A 763 -15.40 33.76 9.47
N ALA A 764 -15.02 32.86 10.38
CA ALA A 764 -15.78 32.58 11.59
C ALA A 764 -15.84 33.81 12.51
N ASN A 765 -16.78 33.80 13.47
CA ASN A 765 -16.75 34.72 14.62
C ASN A 765 -15.72 34.27 15.68
N ASP A 766 -14.59 33.73 15.21
CA ASP A 766 -13.54 33.12 16.01
C ASP A 766 -12.25 33.10 15.17
N ALA A 767 -11.09 33.31 15.82
CA ALA A 767 -9.78 33.30 15.18
C ALA A 767 -9.26 31.90 14.84
N ARG A 768 -9.70 30.86 15.58
CA ARG A 768 -9.10 29.53 15.65
C ARG A 768 -9.50 28.57 14.53
N PRO A 769 -10.77 28.51 14.05
CA PRO A 769 -11.18 27.55 13.04
C PRO A 769 -10.43 27.72 11.73
N ALA A 770 -10.05 26.62 11.10
CA ALA A 770 -9.49 26.66 9.75
C ALA A 770 -10.57 26.90 8.70
N ILE A 771 -10.33 27.86 7.81
CA ILE A 771 -11.30 28.31 6.81
C ILE A 771 -11.70 27.15 5.89
N GLY A 772 -10.73 26.41 5.36
CA GLY A 772 -10.96 25.28 4.46
C GLY A 772 -11.42 23.99 5.14
N GLY A 773 -11.53 23.97 6.48
CA GLY A 773 -11.95 22.81 7.25
C GLY A 773 -13.46 22.71 7.43
N GLY A 774 -13.88 22.09 8.53
CA GLY A 774 -15.30 21.89 8.85
C GLY A 774 -16.12 23.17 8.90
N TRP A 775 -15.51 24.34 9.14
CA TRP A 775 -16.21 25.63 9.15
C TRP A 775 -16.88 25.94 7.81
N ALA A 776 -16.11 26.19 6.73
CA ALA A 776 -16.72 26.49 5.43
C ALA A 776 -17.40 25.26 4.79
N LEU A 777 -16.87 24.05 5.04
CA LEU A 777 -17.38 22.84 4.39
C LEU A 777 -18.76 22.41 4.92
N ASN A 778 -19.14 22.82 6.13
CA ASN A 778 -20.45 22.51 6.72
C ASN A 778 -21.36 23.74 6.89
N GLY A 779 -21.01 24.87 6.28
CA GLY A 779 -21.76 26.12 6.35
C GLY A 779 -20.86 27.31 6.66
N GLY A 780 -20.58 27.54 7.94
CA GLY A 780 -19.65 28.57 8.38
C GLY A 780 -20.31 29.95 8.45
N HIS A 781 -20.97 30.24 9.58
CA HIS A 781 -21.50 31.58 9.83
C HIS A 781 -20.42 32.53 10.37
N GLY A 782 -20.67 33.83 10.23
CA GLY A 782 -19.81 34.91 10.71
C GLY A 782 -20.46 36.27 10.48
N VAL A 783 -19.85 37.35 10.98
CA VAL A 783 -20.41 38.73 10.85
C VAL A 783 -20.72 39.10 9.40
N LEU A 784 -19.89 38.68 8.46
CA LEU A 784 -20.06 38.98 7.03
C LEU A 784 -21.17 38.15 6.36
N ALA A 785 -21.73 37.15 7.03
CA ALA A 785 -22.67 36.22 6.39
C ALA A 785 -23.99 36.88 5.96
N SER A 786 -24.42 37.94 6.64
CA SER A 786 -25.62 38.68 6.25
C SER A 786 -25.47 39.30 4.85
N ALA A 787 -24.33 39.96 4.58
CA ALA A 787 -24.09 40.65 3.30
C ALA A 787 -23.49 39.74 2.21
N HIS A 788 -22.67 38.76 2.59
CA HIS A 788 -21.86 37.97 1.65
C HIS A 788 -22.17 36.48 1.64
N GLY A 789 -23.16 36.02 2.41
CA GLY A 789 -23.47 34.59 2.57
C GLY A 789 -22.47 33.86 3.48
N LEU A 790 -22.75 32.60 3.76
CA LEU A 790 -21.94 31.74 4.62
C LEU A 790 -20.56 31.45 4.01
N GLY A 791 -19.64 30.86 4.79
CA GLY A 791 -18.35 30.38 4.31
C GLY A 791 -18.50 29.44 3.10
N ALA A 792 -19.46 28.52 3.17
CA ALA A 792 -19.84 27.62 2.08
C ALA A 792 -20.25 28.39 0.82
N ASP A 793 -20.98 29.50 0.95
CA ASP A 793 -21.44 30.31 -0.18
C ASP A 793 -20.28 30.94 -0.94
N ASN A 794 -19.22 31.28 -0.22
CA ASN A 794 -18.05 31.98 -0.74
C ASN A 794 -17.00 31.05 -1.38
N LEU A 795 -17.15 29.73 -1.27
CA LEU A 795 -16.29 28.78 -1.95
C LEU A 795 -16.51 28.84 -3.47
N LEU A 796 -15.42 28.99 -4.22
CA LEU A 796 -15.39 29.03 -5.69
C LEU A 796 -14.84 27.75 -6.30
N GLN A 797 -13.90 27.09 -5.63
CA GLN A 797 -13.26 25.86 -6.08
C GLN A 797 -12.63 25.12 -4.90
N VAL A 798 -12.68 23.79 -4.91
CA VAL A 798 -12.06 22.92 -3.92
C VAL A 798 -11.18 21.89 -4.62
N THR A 799 -9.96 21.71 -4.12
CA THR A 799 -9.09 20.59 -4.50
C THR A 799 -9.15 19.54 -3.40
N ILE A 800 -9.51 18.31 -3.76
CA ILE A 800 -9.81 17.24 -2.81
C ILE A 800 -9.25 15.91 -3.33
N VAL A 801 -8.72 15.10 -2.42
CA VAL A 801 -8.48 13.67 -2.68
C VAL A 801 -9.63 12.89 -2.06
N THR A 802 -10.28 12.06 -2.85
CA THR A 802 -11.45 11.27 -2.46
C THR A 802 -11.08 9.82 -2.16
N PRO A 803 -11.91 9.08 -1.41
CA PRO A 803 -11.62 7.71 -1.01
C PRO A 803 -11.43 6.70 -2.15
N ASP A 804 -11.92 6.96 -3.36
CA ASP A 804 -11.59 6.19 -4.58
C ASP A 804 -10.18 6.46 -5.14
N GLY A 805 -9.36 7.25 -4.44
CA GLY A 805 -7.96 7.56 -4.77
C GLY A 805 -7.76 8.64 -5.83
N GLN A 806 -8.83 9.32 -6.27
CA GLN A 806 -8.73 10.36 -7.30
C GLN A 806 -8.46 11.75 -6.71
N ILE A 807 -7.67 12.55 -7.42
CA ILE A 807 -7.51 13.98 -7.16
C ILE A 807 -8.55 14.72 -8.00
N ARG A 808 -9.44 15.46 -7.34
CA ARG A 808 -10.54 16.17 -7.98
C ARG A 808 -10.43 17.67 -7.76
N THR A 809 -10.94 18.40 -8.75
CA THR A 809 -11.15 19.84 -8.67
C THR A 809 -12.64 20.07 -8.79
N ALA A 810 -13.29 20.34 -7.66
CA ALA A 810 -14.73 20.52 -7.57
C ALA A 810 -15.07 22.02 -7.59
N ASN A 811 -15.88 22.44 -8.55
CA ASN A 811 -16.41 23.79 -8.69
C ASN A 811 -17.73 23.76 -9.48
N ARG A 812 -18.26 24.93 -9.87
CA ARG A 812 -19.52 25.01 -10.64
C ARG A 812 -19.45 24.43 -12.07
N TYR A 813 -18.27 24.07 -12.56
CA TYR A 813 -18.05 23.53 -13.91
C TYR A 813 -17.58 22.07 -13.92
N LYS A 814 -16.85 21.65 -12.88
CA LYS A 814 -16.24 20.33 -12.77
C LYS A 814 -16.61 19.69 -11.44
N ASP A 815 -16.97 18.40 -11.48
CA ASP A 815 -17.43 17.64 -10.31
C ASP A 815 -18.53 18.38 -9.50
N GLN A 816 -19.55 18.89 -10.22
CA GLN A 816 -20.56 19.82 -9.67
C GLN A 816 -21.35 19.24 -8.49
N ASP A 817 -21.71 17.96 -8.54
CA ASP A 817 -22.43 17.32 -7.43
C ASP A 817 -21.55 17.17 -6.18
N LEU A 818 -20.25 16.90 -6.37
CA LEU A 818 -19.28 16.89 -5.27
C LEU A 818 -19.07 18.30 -4.72
N PHE A 819 -18.98 19.33 -5.58
CA PHE A 819 -18.86 20.71 -5.15
C PHE A 819 -20.09 21.18 -4.34
N TRP A 820 -21.29 20.82 -4.80
CA TRP A 820 -22.53 21.05 -4.07
C TRP A 820 -22.50 20.39 -2.68
N ALA A 821 -22.06 19.13 -2.60
CA ALA A 821 -21.98 18.39 -1.34
C ALA A 821 -20.92 18.96 -0.37
N LEU A 822 -19.79 19.45 -0.92
CA LEU A 822 -18.73 20.09 -0.14
C LEU A 822 -19.12 21.45 0.44
N ARG A 823 -20.17 22.09 -0.10
CA ARG A 823 -20.74 23.35 0.39
C ARG A 823 -21.94 23.07 1.30
N GLY A 824 -21.70 22.45 2.46
CA GLY A 824 -22.73 22.25 3.49
C GLY A 824 -22.68 20.91 4.22
N ALA A 825 -22.06 19.88 3.63
CA ALA A 825 -21.88 18.56 4.26
C ALA A 825 -20.44 18.03 4.12
N GLY A 826 -19.51 18.89 3.70
CA GLY A 826 -18.19 18.50 3.21
C GLY A 826 -17.20 18.02 4.26
N GLY A 827 -17.41 18.40 5.53
CA GLY A 827 -16.46 18.15 6.62
C GLY A 827 -16.28 16.67 6.90
N GLY A 828 -15.16 16.09 6.44
CA GLY A 828 -14.75 14.71 6.73
C GLY A 828 -15.53 13.61 5.99
N ALA A 829 -16.55 13.96 5.20
CA ALA A 829 -17.46 12.97 4.61
C ALA A 829 -17.05 12.49 3.21
N PHE A 830 -16.54 13.36 2.34
CA PHE A 830 -16.36 13.04 0.91
C PHE A 830 -14.91 12.84 0.47
N GLY A 831 -13.94 13.18 1.32
CA GLY A 831 -12.52 13.10 1.02
C GLY A 831 -11.70 14.06 1.90
N VAL A 832 -10.40 14.12 1.66
CA VAL A 832 -9.48 15.06 2.30
C VAL A 832 -9.31 16.27 1.39
N VAL A 833 -9.83 17.41 1.84
CA VAL A 833 -9.66 18.69 1.14
C VAL A 833 -8.23 19.16 1.33
N LEU A 834 -7.56 19.50 0.23
CA LEU A 834 -6.20 20.03 0.25
C LEU A 834 -6.20 21.57 0.27
N ASN A 835 -6.96 22.15 -0.66
CA ASN A 835 -7.05 23.59 -0.85
C ASN A 835 -8.50 24.01 -1.13
N VAL A 836 -8.86 25.19 -0.63
CA VAL A 836 -10.10 25.89 -0.98
C VAL A 836 -9.76 27.21 -1.64
N THR A 837 -10.54 27.60 -2.64
CA THR A 837 -10.49 28.96 -3.20
C THR A 837 -11.76 29.69 -2.77
N ILE A 838 -11.59 30.75 -2.01
CA ILE A 838 -12.68 31.56 -1.45
C ILE A 838 -12.71 32.93 -2.13
N ARG A 839 -13.91 33.47 -2.35
CA ARG A 839 -14.07 34.83 -2.88
C ARG A 839 -13.52 35.86 -1.89
N ALA A 840 -12.84 36.86 -2.43
CA ALA A 840 -12.34 38.00 -1.67
C ALA A 840 -13.04 39.29 -2.11
N TYR A 841 -13.37 40.13 -1.15
CA TYR A 841 -14.06 41.40 -1.35
C TYR A 841 -13.14 42.56 -0.98
N ALA A 842 -13.36 43.75 -1.55
CA ALA A 842 -12.66 44.94 -1.08
C ALA A 842 -12.94 45.15 0.42
N ASP A 843 -11.92 45.52 1.18
CA ASP A 843 -12.08 45.82 2.59
C ASP A 843 -13.10 46.97 2.78
N SER A 844 -13.89 46.90 3.84
CA SER A 844 -15.02 47.81 4.08
C SER A 844 -15.13 48.19 5.55
N GLN A 845 -15.71 49.36 5.80
CA GLN A 845 -15.96 49.83 7.15
C GLN A 845 -17.06 49.01 7.82
N VAL A 846 -16.97 48.82 9.13
CA VAL A 846 -17.97 48.07 9.90
C VAL A 846 -18.47 48.94 11.03
N THR A 847 -19.79 49.08 11.15
CA THR A 847 -20.40 49.73 12.32
C THR A 847 -20.73 48.68 13.36
N LYS A 848 -20.26 48.90 14.59
CA LYS A 848 -20.63 48.16 15.82
C LYS A 848 -21.67 48.98 16.59
N ALA A 849 -22.71 48.30 17.07
CA ALA A 849 -23.68 48.78 18.04
C ALA A 849 -23.65 47.83 19.25
N MET A 850 -23.36 48.38 20.43
CA MET A 850 -23.24 47.62 21.67
C MET A 850 -24.30 48.10 22.66
N PHE A 851 -25.04 47.15 23.22
CA PHE A 851 -26.11 47.34 24.19
C PHE A 851 -25.80 46.52 25.43
N ALA A 852 -25.54 47.17 26.56
CA ALA A 852 -25.35 46.52 27.85
C ALA A 852 -26.53 46.85 28.78
N PHE A 853 -27.06 45.86 29.47
CA PHE A 853 -28.23 45.98 30.34
C PHE A 853 -28.10 45.06 31.58
N PRO A 854 -28.94 45.21 32.63
CA PRO A 854 -28.70 44.58 33.94
C PRO A 854 -28.66 43.05 33.99
N GLY A 855 -29.24 42.36 33.02
CA GLY A 855 -29.31 40.89 33.01
C GLY A 855 -30.24 40.27 34.05
N THR A 856 -31.19 41.05 34.59
CA THR A 856 -32.29 40.52 35.41
C THR A 856 -33.28 39.72 34.57
N SER A 857 -34.06 38.81 35.17
CA SER A 857 -35.07 38.02 34.44
C SER A 857 -36.07 38.89 33.66
N GLU A 858 -36.40 40.07 34.16
CA GLU A 858 -37.26 41.04 33.47
C GLU A 858 -36.55 41.69 32.28
N SER A 859 -35.34 42.24 32.49
CA SER A 859 -34.59 42.91 31.41
C SER A 859 -34.19 41.94 30.30
N MET A 860 -33.82 40.70 30.65
CA MET A 860 -33.56 39.60 29.71
C MET A 860 -34.78 39.27 28.88
N ARG A 861 -35.94 39.06 29.52
CA ARG A 861 -37.19 38.73 28.82
C ARG A 861 -37.63 39.87 27.90
N GLY A 862 -37.58 41.11 28.38
CA GLY A 862 -37.96 42.26 27.57
C GLY A 862 -37.03 42.46 26.36
N TYR A 863 -35.71 42.28 26.54
CA TYR A 863 -34.76 42.38 25.44
C TYR A 863 -34.91 41.20 24.45
N ALA A 864 -35.12 39.98 24.95
CA ALA A 864 -35.38 38.81 24.11
C ALA A 864 -36.66 38.97 23.27
N ASN A 865 -37.73 39.51 23.83
CA ASN A 865 -38.95 39.86 23.08
C ASN A 865 -38.66 40.90 21.99
N LEU A 866 -37.89 41.94 22.33
CA LEU A 866 -37.52 43.00 21.40
C LEU A 866 -36.67 42.47 20.25
N LEU A 867 -35.68 41.63 20.52
CA LEU A 867 -34.90 40.92 19.49
C LEU A 867 -35.82 40.05 18.66
N ALA A 868 -36.62 39.18 19.27
CA ALA A 868 -37.51 38.29 18.52
C ALA A 868 -38.51 39.06 17.65
N GLU A 869 -38.93 40.26 18.02
CA GLU A 869 -39.84 41.05 17.19
C GLU A 869 -39.15 41.78 16.03
N ASN A 870 -37.97 42.36 16.26
CA ASN A 870 -37.34 43.30 15.33
C ASN A 870 -36.19 42.71 14.52
N LEU A 871 -35.57 41.62 15.00
CA LEU A 871 -34.35 41.08 14.43
C LEU A 871 -34.46 40.65 12.95
N PRO A 872 -35.57 40.04 12.48
CA PRO A 872 -35.71 39.73 11.05
C PRO A 872 -35.60 40.95 10.14
N ASP A 873 -36.19 42.08 10.55
CA ASP A 873 -36.16 43.30 9.76
C ASP A 873 -34.78 43.98 9.85
N TRP A 874 -34.13 43.95 11.02
CA TRP A 874 -32.75 44.40 11.18
C TRP A 874 -31.76 43.56 10.38
N ALA A 875 -31.93 42.24 10.32
CA ALA A 875 -31.10 41.34 9.51
C ALA A 875 -31.20 41.67 8.02
N LEU A 876 -32.39 42.05 7.52
CA LEU A 876 -32.58 42.54 6.14
C LEU A 876 -31.91 43.90 5.89
N LEU A 877 -31.63 44.68 6.93
CA LEU A 877 -30.83 45.91 6.84
C LEU A 877 -29.32 45.64 6.98
N GLY A 878 -28.90 44.38 7.15
CA GLY A 878 -27.51 43.98 7.32
C GLY A 878 -27.02 43.95 8.76
N TRP A 879 -27.89 44.19 9.75
CA TRP A 879 -27.53 44.07 11.17
C TRP A 879 -27.49 42.61 11.59
N GLY A 880 -26.39 42.19 12.19
CA GLY A 880 -26.25 40.86 12.77
C GLY A 880 -25.19 40.83 13.85
N GLY A 881 -25.24 39.85 14.74
CA GLY A 881 -24.30 39.79 15.85
C GLY A 881 -24.74 38.85 16.95
N ALA A 882 -24.07 38.92 18.10
CA ALA A 882 -24.31 38.05 19.23
C ALA A 882 -25.04 38.80 20.35
N SER A 883 -26.02 38.14 20.95
CA SER A 883 -26.71 38.61 22.16
C SER A 883 -26.76 37.52 23.21
N ASP A 884 -26.50 37.88 24.45
CA ASP A 884 -26.59 36.99 25.62
C ASP A 884 -27.42 37.61 26.74
N ALA A 885 -27.20 37.18 27.98
CA ALA A 885 -28.01 37.56 29.13
C ALA A 885 -27.94 39.06 29.49
N ASN A 886 -26.86 39.77 29.16
CA ASN A 886 -26.69 41.16 29.57
C ASN A 886 -26.00 42.05 28.53
N LEU A 887 -25.52 41.47 27.43
CA LEU A 887 -24.81 42.16 26.38
C LEU A 887 -25.35 41.75 25.01
N SER A 888 -25.57 42.73 24.15
CA SER A 888 -25.81 42.52 22.72
C SER A 888 -24.85 43.37 21.91
N VAL A 889 -24.15 42.74 20.97
CA VAL A 889 -23.26 43.40 20.02
C VAL A 889 -23.75 43.07 18.63
N LEU A 890 -24.34 44.08 17.98
CA LEU A 890 -24.79 44.02 16.60
C LEU A 890 -23.82 44.78 15.71
N SER A 891 -23.60 44.25 14.51
CA SER A 891 -22.64 44.77 13.56
C SER A 891 -23.25 44.84 12.17
N ASN A 892 -22.81 45.81 11.38
CA ASN A 892 -23.31 46.05 10.04
C ASN A 892 -22.17 46.56 9.13
N SER A 893 -21.92 45.88 8.02
CA SER A 893 -20.89 46.24 7.04
C SER A 893 -21.40 47.13 5.90
N LEU A 894 -22.68 47.52 5.92
CA LEU A 894 -23.33 48.37 4.91
C LEU A 894 -23.63 49.79 5.44
N ILE A 895 -23.61 49.96 6.77
CA ILE A 895 -23.82 51.24 7.44
C ILE A 895 -22.48 51.74 7.98
N HIS A 896 -22.17 53.01 7.76
CA HIS A 896 -20.89 53.62 8.14
C HIS A 896 -21.06 54.94 8.90
N ASN A 897 -22.26 55.18 9.42
CA ASN A 897 -22.62 56.39 10.15
C ASN A 897 -23.32 56.02 11.47
N THR A 898 -22.82 56.53 12.58
CA THR A 898 -23.34 56.21 13.92
C THR A 898 -24.74 56.78 14.17
N SER A 899 -25.07 57.96 13.61
CA SER A 899 -26.40 58.57 13.75
C SER A 899 -27.46 57.80 12.97
N GLU A 900 -27.14 57.34 11.76
CA GLU A 900 -28.00 56.46 10.99
C GLU A 900 -28.20 55.11 11.69
N ALA A 901 -27.12 54.53 12.21
CA ALA A 901 -27.18 53.29 12.97
C ALA A 901 -28.07 53.40 14.22
N ALA A 902 -27.93 54.49 14.99
CA ALA A 902 -28.78 54.76 16.14
C ALA A 902 -30.25 54.94 15.76
N ALA A 903 -30.54 55.54 14.60
CA ALA A 903 -31.91 55.70 14.10
C ALA A 903 -32.54 54.36 13.69
N GLN A 904 -31.79 53.47 13.02
CA GLN A 904 -32.30 52.15 12.62
C GLN A 904 -32.55 51.22 13.82
N LEU A 905 -31.73 51.34 14.88
CA LEU A 905 -31.84 50.54 16.11
C LEU A 905 -32.55 51.28 17.25
N ALA A 906 -33.29 52.36 16.96
CA ALA A 906 -33.89 53.23 17.97
C ALA A 906 -34.74 52.49 19.01
N THR A 907 -35.45 51.42 18.60
CA THR A 907 -36.23 50.57 19.51
C THR A 907 -35.35 49.93 20.60
N ALA A 908 -34.17 49.40 20.23
CA ALA A 908 -33.20 48.83 21.19
C ALA A 908 -32.56 49.92 22.04
N VAL A 909 -32.18 51.06 21.44
CA VAL A 909 -31.59 52.20 22.14
C VAL A 909 -32.51 52.66 23.27
N ASN A 910 -33.76 52.97 22.93
CA ASN A 910 -34.75 53.46 23.89
C ASN A 910 -35.03 52.46 25.00
N TYR A 911 -35.07 51.15 24.69
CA TYR A 911 -35.31 50.12 25.68
C TYR A 911 -34.15 50.02 26.69
N VAL A 912 -32.91 50.03 26.20
CA VAL A 912 -31.70 49.84 27.03
C VAL A 912 -31.40 51.07 27.87
N GLU A 913 -31.53 52.27 27.32
CA GLU A 913 -31.35 53.52 28.06
C GLU A 913 -32.41 53.71 29.16
N ALA A 914 -33.58 53.07 29.03
CA ALA A 914 -34.61 53.05 30.05
C ALA A 914 -34.31 52.08 31.21
N GLN A 915 -33.34 51.17 31.06
CA GLN A 915 -32.94 50.25 32.13
C GLN A 915 -31.96 50.94 33.10
N GLU A 916 -32.08 50.65 34.39
CA GLU A 916 -31.11 51.12 35.38
C GLU A 916 -29.71 50.56 35.09
N GLY A 917 -28.73 51.42 34.82
CA GLY A 917 -27.37 50.99 34.46
C GLY A 917 -27.20 50.48 33.02
N GLY A 918 -28.23 50.62 32.17
CA GLY A 918 -28.13 50.34 30.75
C GLY A 918 -27.20 51.31 30.03
N SER A 919 -26.43 50.82 29.05
CA SER A 919 -25.56 51.65 28.22
C SER A 919 -25.56 51.24 26.76
N VAL A 920 -25.47 52.22 25.88
CA VAL A 920 -25.47 52.04 24.43
C VAL A 920 -24.26 52.75 23.84
N SER A 921 -23.55 52.10 22.93
CA SER A 921 -22.45 52.73 22.19
C SER A 921 -22.42 52.29 20.73
N PHE A 922 -22.00 53.23 19.87
CA PHE A 922 -21.81 53.00 18.43
C PHE A 922 -20.39 53.36 18.03
N GLN A 923 -19.77 52.54 17.20
CA GLN A 923 -18.40 52.75 16.72
C GLN A 923 -18.28 52.29 15.28
N VAL A 924 -17.65 53.12 14.43
CA VAL A 924 -17.31 52.75 13.05
C VAL A 924 -15.84 52.38 13.00
N TYR A 925 -15.54 51.18 12.53
CA TYR A 925 -14.19 50.72 12.25
C TYR A 925 -13.82 51.03 10.81
N PRO A 926 -12.58 51.46 10.53
CA PRO A 926 -12.16 51.82 9.17
C PRO A 926 -11.96 50.59 8.26
N SER A 927 -11.82 49.40 8.82
CA SER A 927 -11.74 48.12 8.09
C SER A 927 -12.42 46.99 8.85
N PHE A 928 -12.79 45.92 8.15
CA PHE A 928 -13.27 44.70 8.80
C PHE A 928 -12.15 44.02 9.58
N TYR A 929 -10.90 44.14 9.16
CA TYR A 929 -9.75 43.62 9.90
C TYR A 929 -9.63 44.25 11.30
N GLU A 930 -9.72 45.58 11.40
CA GLU A 930 -9.69 46.25 12.70
C GLU A 930 -10.89 45.88 13.57
N TYR A 931 -12.08 45.78 12.98
CA TYR A 931 -13.25 45.24 13.67
C TYR A 931 -13.01 43.82 14.18
N PHE A 932 -12.41 42.94 13.37
CA PHE A 932 -12.14 41.56 13.75
C PHE A 932 -11.17 41.50 14.93
N ILE A 933 -10.09 42.27 14.91
CA ILE A 933 -9.12 42.31 16.02
C ILE A 933 -9.74 42.87 17.31
N ASP A 934 -10.44 44.01 17.23
CA ASP A 934 -10.95 44.70 18.43
C ASP A 934 -12.24 44.09 18.99
N VAL A 935 -13.11 43.61 18.10
CA VAL A 935 -14.42 43.08 18.48
C VAL A 935 -14.37 41.57 18.57
N ILE A 936 -14.05 40.84 17.49
CA ILE A 936 -14.11 39.37 17.51
C ILE A 936 -13.02 38.77 18.40
N ASN A 937 -11.78 39.23 18.26
CA ASN A 937 -10.64 38.78 19.05
C ASN A 937 -10.42 39.62 20.33
N GLY A 938 -11.33 40.55 20.64
CA GLY A 938 -11.27 41.43 21.80
C GLY A 938 -12.57 41.46 22.58
N THR A 939 -13.46 42.41 22.28
CA THR A 939 -14.71 42.66 23.02
C THR A 939 -15.62 41.43 23.16
N LEU A 940 -15.73 40.65 22.08
CA LEU A 940 -16.50 39.42 21.98
C LEU A 940 -15.63 38.17 22.10
N ALA A 941 -14.32 38.31 22.29
CA ALA A 941 -13.47 37.19 22.65
C ALA A 941 -13.87 36.75 24.05
N LYS A 942 -14.85 35.86 24.11
CA LYS A 942 -15.00 34.99 25.26
C LYS A 942 -13.78 34.08 25.20
N SER A 943 -13.04 33.99 26.29
CA SER A 943 -12.16 32.85 26.50
C SER A 943 -13.07 31.62 26.55
N GLU A 944 -13.47 31.10 25.39
CA GLU A 944 -14.07 29.79 25.34
C GLU A 944 -13.08 28.88 26.05
N PRO A 945 -13.51 28.21 27.13
CA PRO A 945 -12.58 27.46 27.94
C PRO A 945 -11.98 26.37 27.05
N ILE A 946 -10.68 26.48 26.82
CA ILE A 946 -9.88 25.48 26.14
C ILE A 946 -9.36 24.50 27.18
N SER A 947 -9.10 23.27 26.77
CA SER A 947 -8.89 22.19 27.74
C SER A 947 -10.08 22.00 28.70
N THR A 948 -11.30 22.28 28.22
CA THR A 948 -12.54 21.82 28.84
C THR A 948 -13.44 21.14 27.80
N THR A 949 -14.54 20.52 28.23
CA THR A 949 -15.54 19.98 27.30
C THR A 949 -16.58 21.05 27.02
N VAL A 950 -16.91 21.27 25.74
CA VAL A 950 -17.96 22.21 25.32
C VAL A 950 -18.83 21.54 24.27
N LEU A 951 -20.10 21.31 24.61
CA LEU A 951 -21.10 20.64 23.77
C LEU A 951 -22.26 21.57 23.46
N TYR A 952 -22.53 21.73 22.18
CA TYR A 952 -23.51 22.67 21.69
C TYR A 952 -24.84 21.98 21.36
N THR A 953 -25.93 22.73 21.41
CA THR A 953 -27.18 22.48 20.69
C THR A 953 -27.64 23.78 20.08
N ASN A 954 -28.32 23.71 18.94
CA ASN A 954 -28.74 24.91 18.23
C ASN A 954 -30.01 24.71 17.41
N ARG A 955 -30.60 25.85 17.02
CA ARG A 955 -31.71 25.91 16.08
C ARG A 955 -31.68 27.19 15.25
N VAL A 956 -31.63 27.03 13.94
CA VAL A 956 -31.95 28.09 12.96
C VAL A 956 -33.47 28.23 12.90
N VAL A 957 -33.97 29.40 13.23
CA VAL A 957 -35.40 29.69 13.34
C VAL A 957 -35.87 30.49 12.11
N PRO A 958 -36.79 29.94 11.28
CA PRO A 958 -37.33 30.62 10.12
C PRO A 958 -38.08 31.91 10.49
N VAL A 959 -38.04 32.92 9.61
CA VAL A 959 -38.77 34.19 9.81
C VAL A 959 -40.28 33.97 10.00
N SER A 960 -40.86 32.93 9.40
CA SER A 960 -42.28 32.58 9.57
C SER A 960 -42.66 32.27 11.01
N VAL A 961 -41.76 31.63 11.77
CA VAL A 961 -41.95 31.31 13.20
C VAL A 961 -41.88 32.59 14.02
N VAL A 962 -40.89 33.43 13.74
CA VAL A 962 -40.61 34.67 14.49
C VAL A 962 -41.70 35.73 14.26
N LYS A 963 -42.29 35.79 13.06
CA LYS A 963 -43.40 36.72 12.76
C LYS A 963 -44.74 36.30 13.36
N ASN A 964 -44.92 35.01 13.69
CA ASN A 964 -46.12 34.55 14.37
C ASN A 964 -46.06 34.89 15.87
N ALA A 965 -46.98 35.71 16.38
CA ALA A 965 -46.93 36.20 17.75
C ALA A 965 -46.97 35.08 18.81
N THR A 966 -47.77 34.03 18.58
CA THR A 966 -47.86 32.89 19.52
C THR A 966 -46.59 32.05 19.50
N ALA A 967 -46.07 31.73 18.32
CA ALA A 967 -44.83 30.96 18.19
C ALA A 967 -43.62 31.76 18.70
N ARG A 968 -43.58 33.07 18.45
CA ARG A 968 -42.57 33.98 18.98
C ARG A 968 -42.56 34.01 20.52
N ALA A 969 -43.72 34.09 21.16
CA ALA A 969 -43.81 34.04 22.61
C ALA A 969 -43.27 32.70 23.16
N ALA A 970 -43.67 31.58 22.54
CA ALA A 970 -43.17 30.26 22.91
C ALA A 970 -41.64 30.12 22.72
N LEU A 971 -41.09 30.74 21.68
CA LEU A 971 -39.64 30.79 21.42
C LEU A 971 -38.90 31.53 22.55
N VAL A 972 -39.40 32.70 22.95
CA VAL A 972 -38.81 33.49 24.04
C VAL A 972 -38.90 32.73 25.37
N ASP A 973 -40.04 32.09 25.63
CA ASP A 973 -40.20 31.22 26.81
C ASP A 973 -39.22 30.05 26.79
N ALA A 974 -39.00 29.40 25.64
CA ALA A 974 -38.05 28.32 25.51
C ALA A 974 -36.61 28.76 25.82
N VAL A 975 -36.17 29.89 25.26
CA VAL A 975 -34.84 30.45 25.53
C VAL A 975 -34.65 30.77 27.02
N LEU A 976 -35.65 31.40 27.64
CA LEU A 976 -35.58 31.75 29.06
C LEU A 976 -35.66 30.51 29.96
N ASN A 977 -36.43 29.49 29.59
CA ASN A 977 -36.45 28.23 30.32
C ASN A 977 -35.08 27.55 30.28
N ILE A 978 -34.41 27.53 29.13
CA ILE A 978 -33.03 27.01 29.01
C ILE A 978 -32.08 27.79 29.92
N SER A 979 -32.23 29.13 30.02
CA SER A 979 -31.39 29.92 30.92
C SER A 979 -31.53 29.55 32.41
N THR A 980 -32.65 28.95 32.81
CA THR A 980 -32.89 28.52 34.20
C THR A 980 -32.31 27.14 34.54
N THR A 981 -31.88 26.37 33.54
CA THR A 981 -31.33 25.02 33.77
C THR A 981 -29.83 25.01 34.09
N GLY A 982 -29.17 26.17 34.07
CA GLY A 982 -27.72 26.30 34.23
C GLY A 982 -26.93 26.15 32.93
N LEU A 983 -27.60 25.93 31.80
CA LEU A 983 -26.97 25.99 30.47
C LEU A 983 -26.66 27.43 30.09
N THR A 984 -25.56 27.63 29.38
CA THR A 984 -25.32 28.94 28.74
C THR A 984 -26.11 29.00 27.44
N TYR A 985 -26.73 30.15 27.16
CA TYR A 985 -27.48 30.38 25.93
C TYR A 985 -27.02 31.64 25.22
N GLY A 986 -27.28 31.70 23.91
CA GLY A 986 -27.04 32.86 23.08
C GLY A 986 -28.05 32.97 21.94
N ILE A 987 -28.25 34.19 21.47
CA ILE A 987 -29.05 34.52 20.30
C ILE A 987 -28.09 35.14 19.28
N LEU A 988 -27.84 34.44 18.18
CA LEU A 988 -27.03 34.95 17.06
C LEU A 988 -27.94 35.39 15.91
N ALA A 989 -27.64 36.57 15.38
CA ALA A 989 -28.34 37.20 14.27
C ALA A 989 -27.48 37.29 13.00
N ASN A 990 -26.52 36.38 12.86
CA ASN A 990 -25.57 36.32 11.75
C ASN A 990 -26.03 35.37 10.64
N MET A 991 -27.33 35.10 10.55
CA MET A 991 -27.90 34.29 9.47
C MET A 991 -27.86 35.07 8.15
N PRO A 992 -27.67 34.39 7.00
CA PRO A 992 -27.56 35.02 5.70
C PRO A 992 -28.93 35.46 5.15
N LEU A 993 -29.81 36.06 5.97
CA LEU A 993 -31.18 36.41 5.56
C LEU A 993 -31.21 37.46 4.45
N LEU A 994 -30.40 38.51 4.57
CA LEU A 994 -30.25 39.53 3.53
C LEU A 994 -29.69 38.90 2.24
N TYR A 995 -28.59 38.14 2.33
CA TYR A 995 -28.04 37.40 1.20
C TYR A 995 -29.07 36.46 0.55
N GLY A 996 -29.81 35.68 1.34
CA GLY A 996 -30.86 34.76 0.91
C GLY A 996 -32.06 35.44 0.25
N SER A 997 -32.37 36.68 0.64
CA SER A 997 -33.43 37.47 -0.01
C SER A 997 -33.10 37.82 -1.48
N VAL A 998 -31.80 37.91 -1.80
CA VAL A 998 -31.29 38.16 -3.15
C VAL A 998 -30.92 36.85 -3.87
N THR A 999 -30.44 35.86 -3.11
CA THR A 999 -29.95 34.57 -3.60
C THR A 999 -30.66 33.41 -2.86
N PRO A 1000 -31.95 33.14 -3.16
CA PRO A 1000 -32.76 32.19 -2.39
C PRO A 1000 -32.35 30.72 -2.56
N ASP A 1001 -31.62 30.39 -3.64
CA ASP A 1001 -31.01 29.07 -3.86
C ASP A 1001 -29.55 29.23 -4.30
N PRO A 1002 -28.60 29.29 -3.35
CA PRO A 1002 -27.19 29.47 -3.65
C PRO A 1002 -26.48 28.20 -4.14
N GLY A 1003 -27.23 27.10 -4.36
CA GLY A 1003 -26.68 25.83 -4.84
C GLY A 1003 -25.74 25.16 -3.84
N THR A 1004 -26.11 25.20 -2.55
CA THR A 1004 -25.41 24.53 -1.44
C THR A 1004 -26.17 23.30 -0.97
N SER A 1005 -25.52 22.37 -0.28
CA SER A 1005 -26.21 21.21 0.32
C SER A 1005 -26.80 21.49 1.71
N LEU A 1006 -26.65 22.71 2.22
CA LEU A 1006 -27.24 23.17 3.48
C LEU A 1006 -28.78 23.07 3.46
N HIS A 1007 -29.36 22.93 4.65
CA HIS A 1007 -30.81 23.03 4.80
C HIS A 1007 -31.34 24.40 4.33
N PRO A 1008 -32.43 24.49 3.53
CA PRO A 1008 -32.93 25.77 3.01
C PRO A 1008 -33.28 26.82 4.07
N ALA A 1009 -33.65 26.36 5.28
CA ALA A 1009 -33.95 27.23 6.43
C ALA A 1009 -32.78 28.16 6.82
N TRP A 1010 -31.53 27.88 6.43
CA TRP A 1010 -30.41 28.82 6.62
C TRP A 1010 -30.65 30.17 5.95
N TYR A 1011 -31.20 30.18 4.74
CA TYR A 1011 -31.43 31.40 3.95
C TYR A 1011 -32.78 32.05 4.24
N GLN A 1012 -33.63 31.37 5.01
CA GLN A 1012 -34.95 31.85 5.45
C GLN A 1012 -34.99 32.13 6.97
N GLY A 1013 -33.87 31.89 7.65
CA GLY A 1013 -33.71 32.00 9.09
C GLY A 1013 -33.54 33.46 9.51
N GLY A 1014 -34.34 33.91 10.47
CA GLY A 1014 -34.19 35.24 11.07
C GLY A 1014 -33.34 35.24 12.33
N VAL A 1015 -33.20 34.09 12.99
CA VAL A 1015 -32.55 33.94 14.29
C VAL A 1015 -31.84 32.59 14.37
N TYR A 1016 -30.66 32.56 14.97
CA TYR A 1016 -29.97 31.34 15.37
C TYR A 1016 -29.89 31.28 16.89
N LEU A 1017 -30.55 30.28 17.47
CA LEU A 1017 -30.51 30.02 18.90
C LEU A 1017 -29.44 28.98 19.18
N VAL A 1018 -28.64 29.24 20.20
CA VAL A 1018 -27.59 28.32 20.63
C VAL A 1018 -27.65 28.16 22.15
N ALA A 1019 -27.43 26.95 22.61
CA ALA A 1019 -27.19 26.65 24.01
C ALA A 1019 -26.05 25.64 24.12
N TYR A 1020 -25.28 25.70 25.21
CA TYR A 1020 -24.20 24.74 25.41
C TYR A 1020 -24.04 24.35 26.87
N ALA A 1021 -23.55 23.13 27.03
CA ALA A 1021 -23.12 22.54 28.29
C ALA A 1021 -21.61 22.32 28.25
N GLY A 1022 -20.97 22.30 29.42
CA GLY A 1022 -19.55 22.00 29.50
C GLY A 1022 -19.16 21.47 30.88
N TRP A 1023 -17.95 20.94 30.95
CA TRP A 1023 -17.37 20.43 32.19
C TRP A 1023 -15.84 20.39 32.13
N GLU A 1024 -15.23 20.31 33.30
CA GLU A 1024 -13.78 20.24 33.49
C GLU A 1024 -13.29 18.79 33.62
N SER A 1025 -11.97 18.58 33.59
CA SER A 1025 -11.39 17.24 33.67
C SER A 1025 -11.70 16.52 34.98
N THR A 1026 -11.92 17.27 36.06
CA THR A 1026 -12.20 16.79 37.43
C THR A 1026 -13.68 16.48 37.68
N THR A 1027 -14.59 16.91 36.80
CA THR A 1027 -16.05 16.73 36.97
C THR A 1027 -16.43 15.25 37.00
N ALA A 1028 -17.30 14.85 37.94
CA ALA A 1028 -17.70 13.45 38.12
C ALA A 1028 -18.58 12.94 36.97
N LEU A 1029 -18.50 11.63 36.66
CA LEU A 1029 -19.27 11.04 35.55
C LEU A 1029 -20.78 11.25 35.68
N SER A 1030 -21.33 11.24 36.90
CA SER A 1030 -22.76 11.51 37.14
C SER A 1030 -23.17 12.93 36.71
N GLU A 1031 -22.32 13.92 36.98
CA GLU A 1031 -22.56 15.33 36.63
C GLU A 1031 -22.39 15.53 35.11
N ARG A 1032 -21.43 14.85 34.48
CA ARG A 1032 -21.31 14.82 33.01
C ARG A 1032 -22.58 14.30 32.34
N LYS A 1033 -23.16 13.20 32.87
CA LYS A 1033 -24.42 12.64 32.36
C LYS A 1033 -25.61 13.58 32.56
N GLU A 1034 -25.66 14.28 33.70
CA GLU A 1034 -26.68 15.30 33.96
C GLU A 1034 -26.58 16.46 32.96
N ALA A 1035 -25.38 16.98 32.70
CA ALA A 1035 -25.14 18.03 31.71
C ALA A 1035 -25.61 17.61 30.31
N VAL A 1036 -25.35 16.36 29.90
CA VAL A 1036 -25.85 15.79 28.64
C VAL A 1036 -27.38 15.70 28.62
N SER A 1037 -28.01 15.25 29.69
CA SER A 1037 -29.48 15.20 29.79
C SER A 1037 -30.11 16.59 29.67
N LEU A 1038 -29.53 17.61 30.31
CA LEU A 1038 -29.96 19.00 30.18
C LEU A 1038 -29.83 19.50 28.75
N LEU A 1039 -28.72 19.18 28.07
CA LEU A 1039 -28.50 19.54 26.67
C LEU A 1039 -29.55 18.89 25.75
N GLN A 1040 -29.82 17.59 25.90
CA GLN A 1040 -30.84 16.88 25.13
C GLN A 1040 -32.25 17.45 25.33
N ASN A 1041 -32.58 17.84 26.58
CA ASN A 1041 -33.85 18.50 26.88
C ASN A 1041 -33.95 19.87 26.18
N ALA A 1042 -32.86 20.64 26.16
CA ALA A 1042 -32.80 21.90 25.43
C ALA A 1042 -32.96 21.68 23.91
N THR A 1043 -32.29 20.65 23.35
CA THR A 1043 -32.45 20.24 21.95
C THR A 1043 -33.91 19.93 21.61
N ALA A 1044 -34.58 19.12 22.43
CA ALA A 1044 -35.99 18.76 22.23
C ALA A 1044 -36.91 19.99 22.31
N LEU A 1045 -36.66 20.89 23.26
CA LEU A 1045 -37.43 22.12 23.43
C LEU A 1045 -37.27 23.05 22.22
N LEU A 1046 -36.04 23.30 21.76
CA LEU A 1046 -35.77 24.13 20.58
C LEU A 1046 -36.40 23.55 19.30
N ASN A 1047 -36.33 22.22 19.12
CA ASN A 1047 -36.99 21.55 18.00
C ASN A 1047 -38.52 21.71 18.06
N SER A 1048 -39.11 21.70 19.25
CA SER A 1048 -40.57 21.81 19.42
C SER A 1048 -41.12 23.20 19.06
N VAL A 1049 -40.36 24.27 19.34
CA VAL A 1049 -40.80 25.66 19.08
C VAL A 1049 -40.49 26.13 17.66
N ALA A 1050 -39.56 25.47 16.96
CA ALA A 1050 -39.23 25.75 15.56
C ALA A 1050 -39.06 24.45 14.75
N PRO A 1051 -40.14 23.66 14.55
CA PRO A 1051 -40.05 22.36 13.88
C PRO A 1051 -39.61 22.46 12.41
N GLU A 1052 -39.93 23.56 11.72
CA GLU A 1052 -39.48 23.82 10.34
C GLU A 1052 -38.07 24.44 10.24
N GLY A 1053 -37.41 24.62 11.39
CA GLY A 1053 -36.03 25.09 11.45
C GLY A 1053 -34.99 24.05 11.00
N ALA A 1054 -33.73 24.47 11.06
CA ALA A 1054 -32.57 23.61 10.82
C ALA A 1054 -31.64 23.59 12.03
N THR A 1055 -30.72 22.63 12.06
CA THR A 1055 -29.65 22.56 13.04
C THR A 1055 -28.30 22.61 12.33
N TYR A 1056 -27.41 23.47 12.80
CA TYR A 1056 -26.05 23.59 12.32
C TYR A 1056 -25.21 22.41 12.77
N SER A 1057 -24.73 21.60 11.83
CA SER A 1057 -24.01 20.37 12.13
C SER A 1057 -22.65 20.54 12.81
N ASN A 1058 -22.09 21.76 12.87
CA ASN A 1058 -20.82 22.00 13.58
C ASN A 1058 -21.01 22.27 15.08
N GLU A 1059 -22.21 22.69 15.49
CA GLU A 1059 -22.55 23.12 16.85
C GLU A 1059 -23.82 22.39 17.33
N ALA A 1060 -23.94 21.10 16.98
CA ALA A 1060 -25.14 20.31 17.21
C ALA A 1060 -25.01 19.40 18.41
N ASP A 1061 -26.15 19.00 18.97
CA ASP A 1061 -26.20 17.97 20.00
C ASP A 1061 -25.68 16.63 19.44
N PRO A 1062 -24.58 16.06 19.98
CA PRO A 1062 -24.03 14.80 19.49
C PRO A 1062 -24.99 13.62 19.57
N TRP A 1063 -26.03 13.68 20.41
CA TRP A 1063 -27.01 12.61 20.61
C TRP A 1063 -28.36 12.90 19.96
N MET A 1064 -28.45 13.93 19.12
CA MET A 1064 -29.69 14.28 18.42
C MET A 1064 -30.22 13.12 17.56
N GLU A 1065 -31.45 12.71 17.84
CA GLU A 1065 -32.20 11.84 16.93
C GLU A 1065 -32.68 12.60 15.69
N GLY A 1066 -32.74 11.93 14.54
CA GLY A 1066 -33.17 12.57 13.29
C GLY A 1066 -32.20 13.64 12.75
N TRP A 1067 -30.94 13.65 13.22
CA TRP A 1067 -29.89 14.61 12.84
C TRP A 1067 -29.79 14.87 11.34
N ALA A 1068 -29.88 13.83 10.50
CA ALA A 1068 -29.74 13.99 9.05
C ALA A 1068 -30.83 14.91 8.45
N GLN A 1069 -32.07 14.76 8.92
CA GLN A 1069 -33.17 15.64 8.53
C GLN A 1069 -32.96 17.06 9.07
N ALA A 1070 -32.51 17.20 10.32
CA ALA A 1070 -32.27 18.50 10.93
C ALA A 1070 -31.13 19.28 10.26
N PHE A 1071 -30.08 18.59 9.78
CA PHE A 1071 -28.88 19.21 9.21
C PHE A 1071 -29.05 19.59 7.74
N TRP A 1072 -29.69 18.72 6.94
CA TRP A 1072 -29.74 18.89 5.48
C TRP A 1072 -31.14 18.72 4.88
N GLY A 1073 -32.10 18.18 5.63
CA GLY A 1073 -33.46 17.95 5.16
C GLY A 1073 -33.48 17.03 3.93
N ASP A 1074 -34.25 17.41 2.92
CA ASP A 1074 -34.42 16.63 1.69
C ASP A 1074 -33.13 16.45 0.88
N ASN A 1075 -32.09 17.27 1.15
CA ASN A 1075 -30.79 17.15 0.49
C ASN A 1075 -30.05 15.85 0.89
N TYR A 1076 -30.40 15.22 2.02
CA TYR A 1076 -29.64 14.07 2.54
C TYR A 1076 -29.62 12.88 1.57
N ALA A 1077 -30.71 12.62 0.86
CA ALA A 1077 -30.76 11.54 -0.11
C ALA A 1077 -29.75 11.74 -1.26
N LYS A 1078 -29.62 12.98 -1.75
CA LYS A 1078 -28.62 13.32 -2.78
C LYS A 1078 -27.20 13.27 -2.20
N LEU A 1079 -26.99 13.72 -0.97
CA LEU A 1079 -25.69 13.62 -0.28
C LEU A 1079 -25.20 12.17 -0.18
N ILE A 1080 -26.08 11.23 0.17
CA ILE A 1080 -25.75 9.79 0.19
C ILE A 1080 -25.37 9.27 -1.20
N ALA A 1081 -26.07 9.70 -2.26
CA ALA A 1081 -25.74 9.31 -3.62
C ALA A 1081 -24.35 9.83 -4.04
N VAL A 1082 -24.02 11.08 -3.70
CA VAL A 1082 -22.68 11.64 -3.95
C VAL A 1082 -21.62 10.88 -3.16
N LYS A 1083 -21.88 10.59 -1.88
CA LYS A 1083 -20.98 9.83 -0.99
C LYS A 1083 -20.66 8.47 -1.60
N ALA A 1084 -21.67 7.71 -2.02
CA ALA A 1084 -21.48 6.40 -2.65
C ALA A 1084 -20.68 6.47 -3.96
N SER A 1085 -20.70 7.60 -4.67
CA SER A 1085 -19.96 7.77 -5.93
C SER A 1085 -18.45 8.02 -5.74
N VAL A 1086 -18.05 8.63 -4.61
CA VAL A 1086 -16.65 8.99 -4.34
C VAL A 1086 -16.00 8.15 -3.23
N ASP A 1087 -16.83 7.47 -2.43
CA ASP A 1087 -16.43 6.54 -1.38
C ASP A 1087 -17.26 5.25 -1.43
N PRO A 1088 -17.08 4.43 -2.49
CA PRO A 1088 -17.84 3.19 -2.66
C PRO A 1088 -17.51 2.13 -1.61
N ASP A 1089 -16.32 2.20 -1.00
CA ASP A 1089 -15.85 1.24 0.01
C ASP A 1089 -16.18 1.67 1.45
N GLY A 1090 -16.74 2.88 1.63
CA GLY A 1090 -17.10 3.41 2.95
C GLY A 1090 -15.90 3.69 3.85
N LEU A 1091 -14.74 4.09 3.29
CA LEU A 1091 -13.49 4.27 4.03
C LEU A 1091 -13.57 5.44 5.03
N LEU A 1092 -14.39 6.46 4.73
CA LEU A 1092 -14.60 7.60 5.62
C LEU A 1092 -15.93 7.48 6.36
N SER A 1093 -15.85 7.45 7.69
CA SER A 1093 -17.02 7.43 8.58
C SER A 1093 -16.71 8.23 9.84
N CYS A 1094 -17.36 9.38 10.01
CA CYS A 1094 -17.32 10.22 11.21
C CYS A 1094 -18.72 10.39 11.81
N TRP A 1095 -18.77 10.71 13.10
CA TRP A 1095 -20.01 10.83 13.86
C TRP A 1095 -20.98 11.83 13.23
N HIS A 1096 -22.22 11.41 12.94
CA HIS A 1096 -23.25 12.22 12.26
C HIS A 1096 -22.79 12.88 10.95
N CYS A 1097 -21.81 12.31 10.26
CA CYS A 1097 -21.44 12.68 8.89
C CYS A 1097 -22.32 11.95 7.86
N VAL A 1098 -22.33 12.43 6.62
CA VAL A 1098 -23.04 11.76 5.53
C VAL A 1098 -22.52 10.34 5.35
N GLY A 1099 -23.43 9.36 5.43
CA GLY A 1099 -23.09 7.94 5.32
C GLY A 1099 -22.52 7.33 6.61
N TRP A 1100 -22.66 7.99 7.76
CA TRP A 1100 -22.25 7.44 9.05
C TRP A 1100 -22.88 6.06 9.33
N ASP A 1101 -22.03 5.10 9.69
CA ASP A 1101 -22.44 3.76 10.07
C ASP A 1101 -22.83 3.71 11.55
N LYS A 1102 -24.14 3.71 11.80
CA LYS A 1102 -24.76 3.61 13.13
C LYS A 1102 -24.42 2.32 13.89
N TYR A 1103 -23.85 1.31 13.23
CA TYR A 1103 -23.48 0.04 13.86
C TYR A 1103 -22.06 0.05 14.42
N VAL A 1104 -21.24 1.07 14.11
CA VAL A 1104 -19.92 1.21 14.72
C VAL A 1104 -20.05 2.02 16.01
N THR A 1105 -20.07 1.31 17.13
CA THR A 1105 -20.20 1.89 18.47
C THR A 1105 -18.94 2.65 18.89
N ASP A 1106 -19.04 3.95 19.12
CA ASP A 1106 -18.07 4.72 19.89
C ASP A 1106 -18.61 4.96 21.31
N THR A 1107 -18.13 4.15 22.26
CA THR A 1107 -18.60 4.19 23.64
C THR A 1107 -18.17 5.44 24.41
N CYS A 1108 -17.17 6.19 23.93
CA CYS A 1108 -16.65 7.35 24.63
C CYS A 1108 -17.65 8.51 24.70
N ILE A 1109 -18.60 8.54 23.76
CA ILE A 1109 -19.66 9.54 23.68
C ILE A 1109 -21.03 8.89 23.87
N SER A 1110 -21.29 7.74 23.21
CA SER A 1110 -22.58 7.07 23.36
C SER A 1110 -22.85 6.63 24.80
N GLY A 1111 -21.82 6.41 25.62
CA GLY A 1111 -21.94 6.02 27.02
C GLY A 1111 -22.37 7.14 27.99
N LEU A 1112 -22.41 8.40 27.53
CA LEU A 1112 -22.91 9.53 28.32
C LEU A 1112 -24.41 9.73 28.21
N ALA A 1113 -25.04 9.32 27.10
CA ALA A 1113 -26.49 9.31 26.99
C ALA A 1113 -27.09 8.24 27.92
N SER A 1114 -28.21 8.57 28.57
CA SER A 1114 -28.90 7.72 29.55
C SER A 1114 -29.75 6.64 28.90
#